data_AF-A0A2M7XCD2-F1
#
_entry.id   AF-A0A2M7XCD2-F1
#
_cell.length_a   1.000
_cell.length_b   1.000
_cell.length_c   1.000
_cell.angle_alpha   90.00
_cell.angle_beta   90.00
_cell.angle_gamma   90.00
#
_symmetry.space_group_name_H-M   'P 1'
#
loop_
_entity.id
_entity.type
_entity.pdbx_description
1 polymer ?
#
loop_
_entity_poly.entity_id
_entity_poly.type
_entity_poly.pdbx_seq_one_letter_code
_entity_poly.pdbx_strand_id
1 'polypeptide(L)'
;MLRRFQLIILSVLFLAVFVGNTFVFESPTLGALLLAVYLGLFGWELGGVVTQTEKAVLRWWIGVWVLLSLVLIAGTVAYYVALISPEVIYLIILLTPPVVLTLAKKQRTSLLKHGHNLWTERAHRIPGAVFLITSLIILLAVLLLSSLFDHQVTESVRSVWERLPSFVFPIFFLLALLLYALLFRGKERSLTLVLFGVLLFTTVSVAAITFPLGFGFDSFIHKATEEHLAQFGTITPKPFYYIGQYALVLFAHHGFLLPVTLVDTYLVPFLLALLLPSAWYFAAAHITNKKSVSMTTLAGIFLLPLSGFIVTTPQGLANLWTLLLILASVPYLLEKEHPRLLVLALSGIATLLIHPIAGLPAMLYLVLLFSDPSRANPRTPVLNKLVRLGLIAFSCVVLPLSFLANALIGGQSIGVDWASLNPLRWIEGLNVSVFFENRFNPLLDFVYLYGLNVALLGFLIAGLAWWSYRKELSHRFRVLLLMVLALAVNYLIMSTTLEFTFLINYERSNYAARLVPLMSFFLAPLMILGLSHLFLNLKSRPMILRVSVVVLLAACTASAFYMAYPRRDAYETNRGFNVSQADIDAVYLVESLADGKPYLALANQSVSAAAINQLGFRYFGDLFFYPIPTGGELYDVFLDMNESPTRETAEAALDLVPMHGGVIQLYFLVNNYWWQAPRIIETAKSTADDWRSVGEGGQVYIFEYDLEP
;
A
#
# COMPACT_ATOMS: atom_id res chain seq x y z
N MET A 1 40.71 10.13 -4.05
CA MET A 1 40.98 9.51 -5.37
C MET A 1 40.53 8.05 -5.40
N LEU A 2 41.06 7.18 -4.53
CA LEU A 2 40.75 5.73 -4.49
C LEU A 2 39.25 5.37 -4.40
N ARG A 3 38.45 6.02 -3.54
CA ARG A 3 36.99 5.79 -3.47
C ARG A 3 36.30 6.04 -4.80
N ARG A 4 36.63 7.17 -5.44
CA ARG A 4 35.97 7.58 -6.68
C ARG A 4 36.28 6.58 -7.79
N PHE A 5 37.53 6.12 -7.83
CA PHE A 5 37.94 5.04 -8.72
C PHE A 5 37.17 3.74 -8.48
N GLN A 6 37.04 3.32 -7.21
CA GLN A 6 36.25 2.16 -6.81
C GLN A 6 34.77 2.26 -7.23
N LEU A 7 34.12 3.40 -6.99
CA LEU A 7 32.71 3.60 -7.36
C LEU A 7 32.54 3.64 -8.89
N ILE A 8 33.51 4.20 -9.62
CA ILE A 8 33.54 4.15 -11.09
C ILE A 8 33.62 2.70 -11.55
N ILE A 9 34.52 1.88 -11.00
CA ILE A 9 34.63 0.45 -11.36
C ILE A 9 33.32 -0.28 -11.09
N LEU A 10 32.73 -0.12 -9.90
CA LEU A 10 31.44 -0.75 -9.58
C LEU A 10 30.32 -0.29 -10.51
N SER A 11 30.30 0.99 -10.86
CA SER A 11 29.32 1.55 -11.79
C SER A 11 29.49 0.97 -13.20
N VAL A 12 30.72 0.88 -13.69
CA VAL A 12 31.03 0.30 -15.01
C VAL A 12 30.70 -1.19 -15.02
N LEU A 13 31.04 -1.93 -13.97
CA LEU A 13 30.71 -3.35 -13.84
C LEU A 13 29.18 -3.55 -13.80
N PHE A 14 28.47 -2.77 -12.99
CA PHE A 14 27.01 -2.79 -12.95
C PHE A 14 26.42 -2.55 -14.34
N LEU A 15 26.87 -1.51 -15.04
CA LEU A 15 26.40 -1.17 -16.38
C LEU A 15 26.72 -2.26 -17.41
N ALA A 16 27.92 -2.86 -17.35
CA ALA A 16 28.30 -3.95 -18.25
C ALA A 16 27.43 -5.19 -18.06
N VAL A 17 27.18 -5.59 -16.80
CA VAL A 17 26.31 -6.74 -16.50
C VAL A 17 24.86 -6.41 -16.81
N PHE A 18 24.41 -5.18 -16.56
CA PHE A 18 23.08 -4.71 -16.94
C PHE A 18 22.86 -4.80 -18.45
N VAL A 19 23.73 -4.19 -19.25
CA VAL A 19 23.66 -4.25 -20.73
C VAL A 19 23.74 -5.69 -21.21
N GLY A 20 24.64 -6.50 -20.65
CA GLY A 20 24.73 -7.93 -20.97
C GLY A 20 23.43 -8.68 -20.65
N ASN A 21 22.78 -8.40 -19.52
CA ASN A 21 21.52 -9.05 -19.18
C ASN A 21 20.37 -8.57 -20.08
N THR A 22 20.31 -7.28 -20.38
CA THR A 22 19.25 -6.69 -21.20
C THR A 22 19.28 -7.18 -22.64
N PHE A 23 20.45 -7.38 -23.24
CA PHE A 23 20.58 -7.67 -24.68
C PHE A 23 21.16 -9.06 -25.01
N VAL A 24 21.62 -9.84 -24.02
CA VAL A 24 22.28 -11.13 -24.27
C VAL A 24 21.74 -12.25 -23.37
N PHE A 25 21.74 -12.07 -22.05
CA PHE A 25 21.38 -13.15 -21.13
C PHE A 25 19.87 -13.28 -20.87
N GLU A 26 19.16 -12.16 -20.92
CA GLU A 26 17.70 -12.06 -20.72
C GLU A 26 17.18 -12.79 -19.47
N SER A 27 17.98 -12.80 -18.39
CA SER A 27 17.67 -13.58 -17.19
C SER A 27 16.92 -12.73 -16.15
N PRO A 28 15.68 -13.10 -15.76
CA PRO A 28 14.95 -12.43 -14.69
C PRO A 28 15.65 -12.53 -13.33
N THR A 29 16.32 -13.66 -13.06
CA THR A 29 17.06 -13.90 -11.82
C THR A 29 18.27 -12.98 -11.69
N LEU A 30 19.05 -12.82 -12.78
CA LEU A 30 20.14 -11.84 -12.83
C LEU A 30 19.58 -10.42 -12.76
N GLY A 31 18.43 -10.16 -13.38
CA GLY A 31 17.69 -8.91 -13.28
C GLY A 31 17.33 -8.54 -11.84
N ALA A 32 16.75 -9.47 -11.07
CA ALA A 32 16.45 -9.27 -9.65
C ALA A 32 17.71 -8.93 -8.83
N LEU A 33 18.82 -9.64 -9.08
CA LEU A 33 20.11 -9.34 -8.45
C LEU A 33 20.62 -7.95 -8.83
N LEU A 34 20.53 -7.57 -10.10
CA LEU A 34 20.90 -6.25 -10.59
C LEU A 34 20.04 -5.15 -9.96
N LEU A 35 18.73 -5.36 -9.78
CA LEU A 35 17.86 -4.42 -9.08
C LEU A 35 18.29 -4.26 -7.61
N ALA A 36 18.60 -5.36 -6.93
CA ALA A 36 19.12 -5.30 -5.56
C ALA A 36 20.46 -4.55 -5.49
N VAL A 37 21.37 -4.76 -6.44
CA VAL A 37 22.64 -4.03 -6.56
C VAL A 37 22.37 -2.55 -6.87
N TYR A 38 21.43 -2.23 -7.76
CA TYR A 38 21.07 -0.86 -8.12
C TYR A 38 20.57 -0.09 -6.89
N LEU A 39 19.62 -0.65 -6.14
CA LEU A 39 19.11 -0.04 -4.90
C LEU A 39 20.18 0.01 -3.81
N GLY A 40 20.96 -1.06 -3.64
CA GLY A 40 22.04 -1.15 -2.66
C GLY A 40 23.13 -0.11 -2.89
N LEU A 41 23.71 -0.10 -4.09
CA LEU A 41 24.85 0.75 -4.46
C LEU A 41 24.44 2.21 -4.61
N PHE A 42 23.49 2.50 -5.50
CA PHE A 42 23.13 3.89 -5.82
C PHE A 42 22.27 4.51 -4.73
N GLY A 43 21.43 3.72 -4.05
CA GLY A 43 20.72 4.16 -2.85
C GLY A 43 21.67 4.54 -1.72
N TRP A 44 22.69 3.71 -1.42
CA TRP A 44 23.69 4.07 -0.41
C TRP A 44 24.41 5.39 -0.73
N GLU A 45 24.89 5.52 -1.97
CA GLU A 45 25.65 6.69 -2.40
C GLU A 45 24.78 7.94 -2.35
N LEU A 46 23.53 7.88 -2.83
CA LEU A 46 22.60 9.00 -2.78
C LEU A 46 22.21 9.37 -1.33
N GLY A 47 22.02 8.38 -0.46
CA GLY A 47 21.79 8.60 0.97
C GLY A 47 22.93 9.37 1.63
N GLY A 48 24.17 9.04 1.27
CA GLY A 48 25.35 9.81 1.68
C GLY A 48 25.33 11.27 1.21
N VAL A 49 24.65 11.61 0.11
CA VAL A 49 24.56 12.99 -0.41
C VAL A 49 23.54 13.76 0.40
N VAL A 50 22.38 13.13 0.63
CA VAL A 50 21.20 13.73 1.25
C VAL A 50 21.39 13.92 2.77
N THR A 51 22.02 12.95 3.45
CA THR A 51 22.20 12.93 4.90
C THR A 51 23.66 12.70 5.31
N GLN A 52 24.54 13.61 4.89
CA GLN A 52 26.00 13.56 5.12
C GLN A 52 26.41 13.42 6.59
N THR A 53 25.59 13.88 7.52
CA THR A 53 25.84 13.85 8.97
C THR A 53 25.39 12.56 9.64
N GLU A 54 24.55 11.77 8.99
CA GLU A 54 23.91 10.59 9.59
C GLU A 54 24.82 9.37 9.63
N LYS A 55 24.43 8.29 10.28
CA LYS A 55 25.20 7.03 10.24
C LYS A 55 24.86 6.21 9.02
N ALA A 56 25.79 5.39 8.56
CA ALA A 56 25.64 4.42 7.45
C ALA A 56 24.25 3.76 7.37
N VAL A 57 23.85 3.04 8.43
CA VAL A 57 22.56 2.32 8.52
C VAL A 57 21.35 3.27 8.35
N LEU A 58 21.49 4.53 8.77
CA LEU A 58 20.43 5.54 8.70
C LEU A 58 20.38 6.27 7.35
N ARG A 59 21.45 6.22 6.54
CA ARG A 59 21.53 6.88 5.24
C ARG A 59 20.91 6.05 4.12
N TRP A 60 21.10 4.74 4.18
CA TRP A 60 20.77 3.84 3.08
C TRP A 60 19.30 3.91 2.68
N TRP A 61 18.38 3.78 3.65
CA TRP A 61 16.94 3.77 3.34
C TRP A 61 16.47 5.11 2.76
N ILE A 62 17.01 6.25 3.24
CA ILE A 62 16.71 7.58 2.68
C ILE A 62 17.16 7.64 1.23
N GLY A 63 18.35 7.13 0.95
CA GLY A 63 18.89 7.15 -0.40
C GLY A 63 18.13 6.24 -1.37
N VAL A 64 17.72 5.04 -0.93
CA VAL A 64 16.82 4.17 -1.72
C VAL A 64 15.48 4.86 -1.98
N TRP A 65 14.87 5.43 -0.95
CA TRP A 65 13.59 6.14 -1.07
C TRP A 65 13.67 7.35 -2.01
N VAL A 66 14.74 8.15 -1.93
CA VAL A 66 14.97 9.28 -2.83
C VAL A 66 15.25 8.79 -4.26
N LEU A 67 16.03 7.71 -4.43
CA LEU A 67 16.32 7.13 -5.73
C LEU A 67 15.03 6.66 -6.42
N LEU A 68 14.18 5.93 -5.70
CA LEU A 68 12.89 5.48 -6.21
C LEU A 68 11.94 6.67 -6.49
N SER A 69 11.96 7.72 -5.66
CA SER A 69 11.18 8.94 -5.92
C SER A 69 11.62 9.63 -7.21
N LEU A 70 12.93 9.66 -7.51
CA LEU A 70 13.45 10.22 -8.76
C LEU A 70 13.07 9.37 -9.97
N VAL A 71 13.18 8.03 -9.87
CA VAL A 71 12.74 7.10 -10.92
C VAL A 71 11.26 7.30 -11.22
N LEU A 72 10.44 7.38 -10.17
CA LEU A 72 9.00 7.58 -10.27
C LEU A 72 8.65 8.89 -10.98
N ILE A 73 9.27 10.00 -10.57
CA ILE A 73 9.06 11.31 -11.19
C ILE A 73 9.49 11.28 -12.66
N ALA A 74 10.67 10.71 -12.96
CA ALA A 74 11.18 10.63 -14.33
C ALA A 74 10.27 9.78 -15.23
N GLY A 75 9.83 8.60 -14.75
CA GLY A 75 8.90 7.74 -15.48
C GLY A 75 7.53 8.38 -15.70
N THR A 76 7.02 9.11 -14.70
CA THR A 76 5.76 9.87 -14.84
C THR A 76 5.88 10.98 -15.88
N VAL A 77 6.98 11.75 -15.86
CA VAL A 77 7.23 12.78 -16.87
C VAL A 77 7.31 12.17 -18.27
N ALA A 78 7.99 11.02 -18.42
CA ALA A 78 8.06 10.33 -19.70
C ALA A 78 6.69 9.86 -20.19
N TYR A 79 5.86 9.30 -19.31
CA TYR A 79 4.49 8.88 -19.66
C TYR A 79 3.65 10.04 -20.19
N TYR A 80 3.77 11.24 -19.62
CA TYR A 80 2.98 12.39 -20.08
C TYR A 80 3.52 13.05 -21.33
N VAL A 81 4.85 13.20 -21.43
CA VAL A 81 5.50 13.93 -22.53
C VAL A 81 5.65 13.06 -23.77
N ALA A 82 5.80 11.74 -23.60
CA ALA A 82 6.03 10.78 -24.67
C ALA A 82 5.33 9.44 -24.35
N LEU A 83 6.10 8.36 -24.36
CA LEU A 83 5.71 6.99 -24.01
C LEU A 83 6.67 6.47 -22.95
N ILE A 84 6.20 5.59 -22.06
CA ILE A 84 7.07 4.88 -21.12
C ILE A 84 7.61 3.60 -21.77
N SER A 85 8.50 3.75 -22.74
CA SER A 85 9.09 2.63 -23.48
C SER A 85 10.29 2.01 -22.75
N PRO A 86 10.72 0.79 -23.13
CA PRO A 86 11.94 0.17 -22.59
C PRO A 86 13.17 1.07 -22.71
N GLU A 87 13.32 1.79 -23.84
CA GLU A 87 14.46 2.67 -24.10
C GLU A 87 14.53 3.83 -23.11
N VAL A 88 13.38 4.38 -22.72
CA VAL A 88 13.31 5.42 -21.68
C VAL A 88 13.77 4.87 -20.33
N ILE A 89 13.33 3.66 -19.96
CA ILE A 89 13.76 3.01 -18.73
C ILE A 89 15.27 2.71 -18.75
N TYR A 90 15.80 2.23 -19.88
CA TYR A 90 17.25 2.05 -20.07
C TYR A 90 17.99 3.37 -19.90
N LEU A 91 17.50 4.46 -20.50
CA LEU A 91 18.10 5.77 -20.35
C LEU A 91 18.13 6.22 -18.89
N ILE A 92 17.04 6.03 -18.13
CA ILE A 92 17.01 6.32 -16.69
C ILE A 92 18.11 5.53 -15.95
N ILE A 93 18.23 4.22 -16.21
CA ILE A 93 19.22 3.36 -15.55
C ILE A 93 20.65 3.74 -15.94
N LEU A 94 20.91 4.02 -17.23
CA LEU A 94 22.22 4.42 -17.75
C LEU A 94 22.66 5.79 -17.23
N LEU A 95 21.73 6.71 -17.00
CA LEU A 95 22.01 8.04 -16.45
C LEU A 95 22.20 8.05 -14.92
N THR A 96 21.65 7.06 -14.20
CA THR A 96 21.79 7.01 -12.73
C THR A 96 23.26 7.01 -12.26
N PRO A 97 24.16 6.14 -12.74
CA PRO A 97 25.55 6.14 -12.30
C PRO A 97 26.29 7.48 -12.49
N PRO A 98 26.31 8.12 -13.69
CA PRO A 98 27.00 9.40 -13.85
C PRO A 98 26.39 10.53 -13.02
N VAL A 99 25.08 10.55 -12.83
CA VAL A 99 24.39 11.53 -11.96
C VAL A 99 24.83 11.31 -10.50
N VAL A 100 24.72 10.08 -9.99
CA VAL A 100 25.09 9.75 -8.60
C VAL A 100 26.58 10.01 -8.35
N LEU A 101 27.46 9.61 -9.27
CA LEU A 101 28.90 9.89 -9.20
C LEU A 101 29.19 11.39 -9.12
N THR A 102 28.42 12.22 -9.82
CA THR A 102 28.56 13.67 -9.81
C THR A 102 28.11 14.28 -8.50
N LEU A 103 26.98 13.82 -7.96
CA LEU A 103 26.46 14.28 -6.66
C LEU A 103 27.33 13.80 -5.48
N ALA A 104 27.89 12.60 -5.57
CA ALA A 104 28.72 12.00 -4.53
C ALA A 104 30.15 12.59 -4.43
N LYS A 105 30.54 13.49 -5.34
CA LYS A 105 31.90 14.11 -5.39
C LYS A 105 32.39 14.68 -4.06
N LYS A 106 31.49 15.19 -3.22
CA LYS A 106 31.84 15.86 -1.94
C LYS A 106 31.87 14.94 -0.72
N GLN A 107 31.58 13.66 -0.87
CA GLN A 107 31.46 12.77 0.28
C GLN A 107 32.79 12.12 0.70
N ARG A 108 32.94 11.87 2.01
CA ARG A 108 34.14 11.25 2.61
C ARG A 108 34.10 9.71 2.78
N THR A 109 32.92 9.08 2.76
CA THR A 109 32.73 7.64 3.11
C THR A 109 32.21 6.78 1.95
N SER A 110 32.97 5.74 1.54
CA SER A 110 32.62 4.78 0.46
C SER A 110 31.88 3.55 0.98
N LEU A 111 30.95 2.98 0.20
CA LEU A 111 30.37 1.64 0.47
C LEU A 111 31.46 0.56 0.59
N LEU A 112 32.44 0.54 -0.32
CA LEU A 112 33.54 -0.44 -0.27
C LEU A 112 34.47 -0.26 0.92
N LYS A 113 34.68 0.98 1.39
CA LYS A 113 35.45 1.22 2.62
C LYS A 113 34.67 0.74 3.84
N HIS A 114 33.35 0.89 3.85
CA HIS A 114 32.52 0.33 4.92
C HIS A 114 32.48 -1.20 4.85
N GLY A 115 32.35 -1.77 3.64
CA GLY A 115 32.49 -3.19 3.36
C GLY A 115 33.81 -3.73 3.91
N HIS A 116 34.95 -3.23 3.42
CA HIS A 116 36.29 -3.57 3.92
C HIS A 116 36.40 -3.40 5.44
N ASN A 117 35.86 -2.31 6.00
CA ASN A 117 35.82 -2.14 7.46
C ASN A 117 35.01 -3.23 8.16
N LEU A 118 33.96 -3.81 7.59
CA LEU A 118 33.28 -4.98 8.18
C LEU A 118 34.21 -6.19 8.28
N TRP A 119 35.14 -6.36 7.32
CA TRP A 119 36.14 -7.44 7.33
C TRP A 119 37.32 -7.14 8.28
N THR A 120 37.65 -5.86 8.51
CA THR A 120 38.82 -5.46 9.31
C THR A 120 38.51 -4.90 10.70
N GLU A 121 37.28 -4.49 10.98
CA GLU A 121 36.85 -4.12 12.34
C GLU A 121 36.89 -5.36 13.24
N ARG A 122 37.18 -5.17 14.53
CA ARG A 122 37.04 -6.24 15.52
C ARG A 122 35.62 -6.78 15.41
N ALA A 123 35.49 -8.01 14.91
CA ALA A 123 34.21 -8.68 14.75
C ALA A 123 33.39 -8.46 16.02
N HIS A 124 32.26 -7.75 15.89
CA HIS A 124 31.32 -7.66 16.99
C HIS A 124 30.85 -9.09 17.24
N ARG A 125 31.42 -9.74 18.27
CA ARG A 125 31.11 -11.13 18.58
C ARG A 125 29.64 -11.20 18.97
N ILE A 126 28.83 -11.73 18.05
CA ILE A 126 27.44 -12.05 18.31
C ILE A 126 27.45 -13.14 19.39
N PRO A 127 26.83 -12.92 20.56
CA PRO A 127 26.78 -13.95 21.58
C PRO A 127 26.10 -15.21 21.04
N GLY A 128 26.54 -16.39 21.46
CA GLY A 128 25.96 -17.67 20.99
C GLY A 128 24.45 -17.75 21.19
N ALA A 129 23.92 -17.19 22.29
CA ALA A 129 22.47 -17.11 22.52
C ALA A 129 21.74 -16.22 21.49
N VAL A 130 22.34 -15.11 21.05
CA VAL A 130 21.75 -14.25 20.02
C VAL A 130 21.78 -14.94 18.67
N PHE A 131 22.86 -15.66 18.36
CA PHE A 131 22.95 -16.48 17.16
C PHE A 131 21.87 -17.56 17.15
N LEU A 132 21.71 -18.31 18.24
CA LEU A 132 20.66 -19.33 18.39
C LEU A 132 19.26 -18.75 18.21
N ILE A 133 18.94 -17.64 18.89
CA ILE A 133 17.64 -16.96 18.76
C ILE A 133 17.42 -16.48 17.31
N THR A 134 18.46 -15.94 16.67
CA THR A 134 18.39 -15.49 15.27
C THR A 134 18.11 -16.65 14.33
N SER A 135 18.83 -17.77 14.48
CA SER A 135 18.61 -18.98 13.69
C SER A 135 17.21 -19.54 13.89
N LEU A 136 16.69 -19.50 15.12
CA LEU A 136 15.32 -19.93 15.42
C LEU A 136 14.29 -18.98 14.79
N ILE A 137 14.49 -17.67 14.83
CA ILE A 137 13.62 -16.69 14.13
C ILE A 137 13.60 -16.96 12.63
N ILE A 138 14.77 -17.19 12.01
CA ILE A 138 14.86 -17.49 10.57
C ILE A 138 14.14 -18.80 10.27
N LEU A 139 14.36 -19.85 11.07
CA LEU A 139 13.67 -21.13 10.91
C LEU A 139 12.14 -20.96 11.00
N LEU A 140 11.63 -20.25 12.02
CA LEU A 140 10.19 -19.98 12.16
C LEU A 140 9.64 -19.18 10.98
N ALA A 141 10.40 -18.20 10.47
CA ALA A 141 9.99 -17.42 9.30
C ALA A 141 9.91 -18.28 8.05
N VAL A 142 10.89 -19.15 7.83
CA VAL A 142 10.90 -20.11 6.71
C VAL A 142 9.74 -21.08 6.83
N LEU A 143 9.55 -21.71 8.00
CA LEU A 143 8.42 -22.63 8.24
C LEU A 143 7.07 -21.95 7.99
N LEU A 144 6.92 -20.71 8.45
CA LEU A 144 5.71 -19.94 8.22
C LEU A 144 5.49 -19.65 6.72
N LEU A 145 6.49 -19.11 6.02
CA LEU A 145 6.38 -18.81 4.60
C LEU A 145 6.13 -20.08 3.78
N SER A 146 6.84 -21.18 4.06
CA SER A 146 6.59 -22.48 3.43
C SER A 146 5.16 -22.95 3.66
N SER A 147 4.63 -22.83 4.89
CA SER A 147 3.24 -23.18 5.17
C SER A 147 2.24 -22.34 4.37
N LEU A 148 2.53 -21.06 4.10
CA LEU A 148 1.67 -20.22 3.26
C LEU A 148 1.71 -20.67 1.78
N PHE A 149 2.89 -21.02 1.27
CA PHE A 149 3.05 -21.53 -0.09
C PHE A 149 2.38 -22.89 -0.30
N ASP A 150 2.46 -23.79 0.69
CA ASP A 150 1.87 -25.13 0.60
C ASP A 150 0.33 -25.13 0.68
N HIS A 151 -0.27 -24.01 1.11
CA HIS A 151 -1.72 -23.85 1.27
C HIS A 151 -2.28 -22.74 0.37
N GLN A 152 -1.77 -22.64 -0.86
CA GLN A 152 -2.33 -21.74 -1.86
C GLN A 152 -3.78 -22.10 -2.20
N VAL A 153 -4.58 -21.06 -2.44
CA VAL A 153 -6.02 -21.17 -2.64
C VAL A 153 -6.36 -20.67 -4.04
N THR A 154 -6.90 -21.57 -4.86
CA THR A 154 -7.39 -21.29 -6.22
C THR A 154 -8.91 -21.37 -6.34
N GLU A 155 -9.59 -21.75 -5.26
CA GLU A 155 -11.06 -21.74 -5.15
C GLU A 155 -11.56 -20.41 -4.54
N SER A 156 -12.86 -20.12 -4.68
CA SER A 156 -13.46 -18.92 -4.11
C SER A 156 -13.68 -19.07 -2.60
N VAL A 157 -12.98 -18.26 -1.80
CA VAL A 157 -13.12 -18.14 -0.34
C VAL A 157 -13.23 -16.67 0.06
N ARG A 158 -13.70 -16.40 1.29
CA ARG A 158 -13.86 -15.03 1.81
C ARG A 158 -12.65 -14.56 2.61
N SER A 159 -11.83 -15.49 3.06
CA SER A 159 -10.74 -15.25 3.98
C SER A 159 -9.60 -16.23 3.75
N VAL A 160 -8.35 -15.73 3.81
CA VAL A 160 -7.15 -16.58 3.83
C VAL A 160 -7.16 -17.55 4.99
N TRP A 161 -7.79 -17.18 6.11
CA TRP A 161 -7.86 -17.98 7.32
C TRP A 161 -8.78 -19.20 7.21
N GLU A 162 -9.63 -19.29 6.17
CA GLU A 162 -10.48 -20.47 5.96
C GLU A 162 -9.66 -21.69 5.49
N ARG A 163 -8.49 -21.48 4.89
CA ARG A 163 -7.65 -22.54 4.32
C ARG A 163 -6.29 -22.70 5.01
N LEU A 164 -5.79 -21.65 5.63
CA LEU A 164 -4.55 -21.71 6.38
C LEU A 164 -4.72 -22.53 7.67
N PRO A 165 -3.75 -23.41 8.00
CA PRO A 165 -3.82 -24.20 9.21
C PRO A 165 -3.59 -23.35 10.45
N SER A 166 -4.26 -23.69 11.56
CA SER A 166 -4.23 -22.90 12.80
C SER A 166 -2.85 -22.80 13.45
N PHE A 167 -1.90 -23.70 13.14
CA PHE A 167 -0.53 -23.64 13.66
C PHE A 167 0.27 -22.43 13.17
N VAL A 168 -0.19 -21.75 12.11
CA VAL A 168 0.41 -20.50 11.62
C VAL A 168 0.46 -19.43 12.72
N PHE A 169 -0.58 -19.32 13.54
CA PHE A 169 -0.66 -18.32 14.62
C PHE A 169 0.37 -18.54 15.75
N PRO A 170 0.53 -19.72 16.35
CA PRO A 170 1.58 -19.95 17.35
C PRO A 170 3.00 -19.81 16.77
N ILE A 171 3.25 -20.21 15.51
CA ILE A 171 4.55 -19.97 14.86
C ILE A 171 4.84 -18.46 14.77
N PHE A 172 3.87 -17.69 14.26
CA PHE A 172 4.01 -16.24 14.15
C PHE A 172 4.16 -15.56 15.52
N PHE A 173 3.39 -15.99 16.53
CA PHE A 173 3.50 -15.49 17.90
C PHE A 173 4.90 -15.74 18.49
N LEU A 174 5.45 -16.96 18.33
CA LEU A 174 6.80 -17.28 18.81
C LEU A 174 7.87 -16.47 18.08
N LEU A 175 7.72 -16.29 16.76
CA LEU A 175 8.60 -15.44 15.96
C LEU A 175 8.60 -14.00 16.48
N ALA A 176 7.43 -13.41 16.72
CA ALA A 176 7.29 -12.07 17.28
C ALA A 176 7.86 -11.98 18.70
N LEU A 177 7.62 -12.98 19.56
CA LEU A 177 8.11 -13.05 20.93
C LEU A 177 9.65 -13.02 20.98
N LEU A 178 10.31 -13.88 20.20
CA LEU A 178 11.77 -13.95 20.11
C LEU A 178 12.35 -12.66 19.56
N LEU A 179 11.71 -12.06 18.55
CA LEU A 179 12.15 -10.79 18.00
C LEU A 179 12.01 -9.65 19.01
N TYR A 180 10.92 -9.57 19.76
CA TYR A 180 10.75 -8.57 20.81
C TYR A 180 11.80 -8.72 21.91
N ALA A 181 12.18 -9.94 22.28
CA ALA A 181 13.30 -10.15 23.21
C ALA A 181 14.61 -9.53 22.70
N LEU A 182 14.92 -9.67 21.40
CA LEU A 182 16.08 -9.02 20.78
C LEU A 182 15.94 -7.48 20.72
N LEU A 183 14.74 -6.96 20.42
CA LEU A 183 14.47 -5.52 20.41
C LEU A 183 14.70 -4.88 21.78
N PHE A 184 14.23 -5.53 22.85
CA PHE A 184 14.43 -5.07 24.24
C PHE A 184 15.90 -5.07 24.66
N ARG A 185 16.69 -6.03 24.15
CA ARG A 185 18.15 -6.05 24.31
C ARG A 185 18.80 -4.85 23.60
N GLY A 186 18.41 -4.57 22.35
CA GLY A 186 18.77 -3.34 21.61
C GLY A 186 20.27 -3.13 21.34
N LYS A 187 21.06 -4.22 21.33
CA LYS A 187 22.51 -4.22 21.06
C LYS A 187 22.81 -4.51 19.58
N GLU A 188 22.26 -5.59 19.02
CA GLU A 188 22.53 -6.11 17.67
C GLU A 188 21.61 -5.48 16.60
N ARG A 189 21.59 -4.14 16.54
CA ARG A 189 20.53 -3.36 15.87
C ARG A 189 20.35 -3.64 14.39
N SER A 190 21.44 -3.70 13.61
CA SER A 190 21.36 -3.93 12.17
C SER A 190 20.72 -5.28 11.85
N LEU A 191 21.11 -6.33 12.59
CA LEU A 191 20.52 -7.65 12.48
C LEU A 191 19.04 -7.63 12.87
N THR A 192 18.71 -7.04 14.02
CA THR A 192 17.33 -6.98 14.50
C THR A 192 16.42 -6.15 13.58
N LEU A 193 16.94 -5.11 12.91
CA LEU A 193 16.19 -4.34 11.91
C LEU A 193 15.83 -5.21 10.69
N VAL A 194 16.77 -6.01 10.19
CA VAL A 194 16.51 -6.94 9.08
C VAL A 194 15.49 -7.99 9.49
N LEU A 195 15.65 -8.60 10.67
CA LEU A 195 14.68 -9.59 11.18
C LEU A 195 13.28 -8.98 11.38
N PHE A 196 13.20 -7.70 11.76
CA PHE A 196 11.92 -6.98 11.84
C PHE A 196 11.32 -6.71 10.46
N GLY A 197 12.15 -6.42 9.46
CA GLY A 197 11.73 -6.40 8.06
C GLY A 197 11.13 -7.73 7.62
N VAL A 198 11.76 -8.86 7.99
CA VAL A 198 11.22 -10.21 7.72
C VAL A 198 9.87 -10.43 8.41
N LEU A 199 9.74 -10.13 9.71
CA LEU A 199 8.45 -10.21 10.42
C LEU A 199 7.38 -9.37 9.72
N LEU A 200 7.71 -8.13 9.34
CA LEU A 200 6.78 -7.23 8.68
C LEU A 200 6.38 -7.74 7.29
N PHE A 201 7.33 -8.23 6.49
CA PHE A 201 7.06 -8.87 5.20
C PHE A 201 6.11 -10.05 5.37
N THR A 202 6.39 -10.97 6.28
CA THR A 202 5.50 -12.10 6.55
C THR A 202 4.12 -11.64 7.02
N THR A 203 4.04 -10.52 7.73
CA THR A 203 2.75 -9.95 8.17
C THR A 203 1.90 -9.50 6.99
N VAL A 204 2.47 -8.80 6.01
CA VAL A 204 1.72 -8.15 4.92
C VAL A 204 1.70 -8.93 3.61
N SER A 205 2.45 -10.02 3.48
CA SER A 205 2.53 -10.81 2.25
C SER A 205 1.65 -12.06 2.22
N VAL A 206 0.75 -12.29 3.20
CA VAL A 206 -0.06 -13.52 3.24
C VAL A 206 -0.92 -13.62 1.98
N ALA A 207 -1.73 -12.60 1.68
CA ALA A 207 -2.60 -12.60 0.50
C ALA A 207 -1.80 -12.77 -0.80
N ALA A 208 -0.66 -12.09 -0.92
CA ALA A 208 0.24 -12.19 -2.06
C ALA A 208 0.81 -13.61 -2.27
N ILE A 209 1.00 -14.38 -1.20
CA ILE A 209 1.54 -15.75 -1.27
C ILE A 209 0.41 -16.79 -1.42
N THR A 210 -0.69 -16.63 -0.69
CA THR A 210 -1.75 -17.63 -0.58
C THR A 210 -2.77 -17.55 -1.71
N PHE A 211 -2.93 -16.40 -2.37
CA PHE A 211 -3.81 -16.24 -3.52
C PHE A 211 -2.98 -16.04 -4.80
N PRO A 212 -2.45 -17.12 -5.39
CA PRO A 212 -1.56 -17.02 -6.55
C PRO A 212 -2.25 -16.41 -7.78
N LEU A 213 -3.58 -16.51 -7.88
CA LEU A 213 -4.36 -15.91 -8.97
C LEU A 213 -4.58 -14.39 -8.78
N GLY A 214 -4.31 -13.84 -7.59
CA GLY A 214 -4.57 -12.46 -7.23
C GLY A 214 -5.68 -12.31 -6.18
N PHE A 215 -5.80 -11.11 -5.62
CA PHE A 215 -6.70 -10.84 -4.50
C PHE A 215 -7.32 -9.45 -4.58
N GLY A 216 -8.65 -9.40 -4.52
CA GLY A 216 -9.43 -8.17 -4.70
C GLY A 216 -9.42 -7.66 -6.14
N PHE A 217 -10.48 -6.97 -6.53
CA PHE A 217 -10.71 -6.50 -7.90
C PHE A 217 -9.68 -5.48 -8.38
N ASP A 218 -9.35 -4.48 -7.56
CA ASP A 218 -8.44 -3.38 -7.92
C ASP A 218 -7.07 -3.87 -8.42
N SER A 219 -6.55 -4.96 -7.83
CA SER A 219 -5.25 -5.51 -8.24
C SER A 219 -5.26 -6.00 -9.70
N PHE A 220 -6.37 -6.54 -10.19
CA PHE A 220 -6.49 -7.02 -11.58
C PHE A 220 -6.55 -5.86 -12.57
N ILE A 221 -7.26 -4.78 -12.24
CA ILE A 221 -7.31 -3.58 -13.10
C ILE A 221 -5.91 -2.97 -13.23
N HIS A 222 -5.18 -2.86 -12.11
CA HIS A 222 -3.84 -2.28 -12.13
C HIS A 222 -2.86 -3.14 -12.92
N LYS A 223 -2.87 -4.46 -12.73
CA LYS A 223 -2.04 -5.40 -13.52
C LYS A 223 -2.36 -5.31 -15.01
N ALA A 224 -3.63 -5.34 -15.39
CA ALA A 224 -4.05 -5.22 -16.80
C ALA A 224 -3.59 -3.87 -17.40
N THR A 225 -3.69 -2.78 -16.64
CA THR A 225 -3.20 -1.46 -17.06
C THR A 225 -1.68 -1.46 -17.22
N GLU A 226 -0.94 -2.03 -16.28
CA GLU A 226 0.52 -2.10 -16.30
C GLU A 226 1.03 -2.99 -17.45
N GLU A 227 0.36 -4.11 -17.74
CA GLU A 227 0.65 -4.96 -18.90
C GLU A 227 0.38 -4.22 -20.21
N HIS A 228 -0.74 -3.50 -20.30
CA HIS A 228 -1.04 -2.64 -21.45
C HIS A 228 0.05 -1.55 -21.62
N LEU A 229 0.44 -0.88 -20.55
CA LEU A 229 1.51 0.12 -20.60
C LEU A 229 2.87 -0.48 -20.95
N ALA A 230 3.18 -1.70 -20.51
CA ALA A 230 4.40 -2.40 -20.87
C ALA A 230 4.47 -2.70 -22.37
N GLN A 231 3.32 -2.97 -23.01
CA GLN A 231 3.23 -3.27 -24.44
C GLN A 231 3.17 -1.99 -25.30
N PHE A 232 2.35 -1.02 -24.92
CA PHE A 232 2.02 0.14 -25.76
C PHE A 232 2.68 1.45 -25.31
N GLY A 233 3.28 1.49 -24.11
CA GLY A 233 3.94 2.67 -23.55
C GLY A 233 2.99 3.82 -23.15
N THR A 234 1.68 3.70 -23.37
CA THR A 234 0.67 4.69 -23.01
C THR A 234 -0.72 4.06 -22.94
N ILE A 235 -1.66 4.75 -22.30
CA ILE A 235 -3.10 4.46 -22.32
C ILE A 235 -3.87 5.79 -22.40
N THR A 236 -5.03 5.81 -23.05
CA THR A 236 -5.86 7.02 -23.20
C THR A 236 -7.29 6.78 -22.68
N PRO A 237 -7.90 7.75 -21.98
CA PRO A 237 -7.32 9.03 -21.55
C PRO A 237 -6.22 8.84 -20.50
N LYS A 238 -5.29 9.80 -20.38
CA LYS A 238 -4.18 9.75 -19.41
C LYS A 238 -4.63 10.29 -18.05
N PRO A 239 -4.86 9.47 -17.01
CA PRO A 239 -5.32 9.95 -15.72
C PRO A 239 -4.19 10.61 -14.91
N PHE A 240 -4.50 11.69 -14.19
CA PHE A 240 -3.56 12.43 -13.32
C PHE A 240 -3.15 11.67 -12.04
N TYR A 241 -3.49 10.40 -11.93
CA TYR A 241 -3.28 9.57 -10.76
C TYR A 241 -2.74 8.18 -11.16
N TYR A 242 -2.19 7.44 -10.19
CA TYR A 242 -1.69 6.06 -10.28
C TYR A 242 -0.40 5.86 -11.08
N ILE A 243 -0.10 6.72 -12.05
CA ILE A 243 1.09 6.60 -12.90
C ILE A 243 2.40 6.47 -12.13
N GLY A 244 2.50 7.09 -10.94
CA GLY A 244 3.68 6.94 -10.10
C GLY A 244 3.95 5.48 -9.67
N GLN A 245 2.91 4.70 -9.37
CA GLN A 245 3.06 3.27 -9.12
C GLN A 245 3.50 2.55 -10.40
N TYR A 246 2.78 2.78 -11.50
CA TYR A 246 3.03 2.08 -12.77
C TYR A 246 4.44 2.33 -13.28
N ALA A 247 4.97 3.55 -13.09
CA ALA A 247 6.35 3.88 -13.42
C ALA A 247 7.37 3.02 -12.65
N LEU A 248 7.12 2.67 -11.38
CA LEU A 248 7.99 1.76 -10.63
C LEU A 248 7.86 0.31 -11.09
N VAL A 249 6.64 -0.13 -11.43
CA VAL A 249 6.41 -1.48 -11.97
C VAL A 249 7.12 -1.64 -13.30
N LEU A 250 6.93 -0.70 -14.22
CA LEU A 250 7.56 -0.69 -15.55
C LEU A 250 9.08 -0.50 -15.47
N PHE A 251 9.57 0.25 -14.49
CA PHE A 251 11.01 0.35 -14.23
C PHE A 251 11.63 -1.00 -13.87
N ALA A 252 10.98 -1.77 -13.01
CA ALA A 252 11.43 -3.11 -12.65
C ALA A 252 11.24 -4.11 -13.81
N HIS A 253 10.13 -4.00 -14.54
CA HIS A 253 9.81 -4.88 -15.66
C HIS A 253 10.77 -4.69 -16.84
N HIS A 254 10.82 -3.50 -17.43
CA HIS A 254 11.71 -3.24 -18.57
C HIS A 254 13.17 -3.19 -18.16
N GLY A 255 13.49 -2.59 -17.02
CA GLY A 255 14.88 -2.42 -16.57
C GLY A 255 15.50 -3.74 -16.11
N PHE A 256 14.75 -4.59 -15.43
CA PHE A 256 15.32 -5.76 -14.75
C PHE A 256 14.61 -7.07 -15.14
N LEU A 257 13.84 -7.06 -16.22
CA LEU A 257 13.21 -8.26 -16.82
C LEU A 257 12.32 -9.03 -15.84
N LEU A 258 11.74 -8.34 -14.85
CA LEU A 258 10.84 -8.95 -13.89
C LEU A 258 9.41 -8.99 -14.47
N PRO A 259 8.65 -10.08 -14.28
CA PRO A 259 7.25 -10.11 -14.73
C PRO A 259 6.43 -9.01 -14.05
N VAL A 260 5.56 -8.33 -14.82
CA VAL A 260 4.67 -7.26 -14.31
C VAL A 260 3.88 -7.76 -13.10
N THR A 261 3.23 -8.92 -13.23
CA THR A 261 2.44 -9.55 -12.16
C THR A 261 3.25 -9.78 -10.88
N LEU A 262 4.52 -10.19 -10.99
CA LEU A 262 5.38 -10.42 -9.84
C LEU A 262 5.72 -9.09 -9.14
N VAL A 263 6.10 -8.09 -9.93
CA VAL A 263 6.48 -6.78 -9.41
C VAL A 263 5.28 -6.13 -8.73
N ASP A 264 4.13 -6.03 -9.41
CA ASP A 264 2.91 -5.46 -8.83
C ASP A 264 2.56 -6.18 -7.52
N THR A 265 2.39 -7.49 -7.54
CA THR A 265 1.92 -8.27 -6.37
C THR A 265 2.77 -8.03 -5.11
N TYR A 266 4.09 -7.87 -5.27
CA TYR A 266 5.01 -7.72 -4.13
C TYR A 266 5.54 -6.31 -3.91
N LEU A 267 5.26 -5.33 -4.77
CA LEU A 267 5.86 -3.99 -4.70
C LEU A 267 5.65 -3.34 -3.33
N VAL A 268 4.40 -3.18 -2.89
CA VAL A 268 4.08 -2.53 -1.61
C VAL A 268 4.50 -3.38 -0.41
N PRO A 269 4.15 -4.69 -0.32
CA PRO A 269 4.61 -5.54 0.79
C PRO A 269 6.13 -5.53 0.98
N PHE A 270 6.88 -5.62 -0.13
CA PHE A 270 8.34 -5.62 -0.11
C PHE A 270 8.90 -4.25 0.30
N LEU A 271 8.45 -3.16 -0.31
CA LEU A 271 8.94 -1.82 0.02
C LEU A 271 8.59 -1.39 1.45
N LEU A 272 7.43 -1.80 1.97
CA LEU A 272 7.05 -1.59 3.37
C LEU A 272 8.06 -2.29 4.29
N ALA A 273 8.28 -3.58 4.09
CA ALA A 273 9.22 -4.38 4.89
C ALA A 273 10.67 -3.86 4.81
N LEU A 274 11.07 -3.35 3.65
CA LEU A 274 12.41 -2.86 3.39
C LEU A 274 12.68 -1.48 4.01
N LEU A 275 11.74 -0.54 3.86
CA LEU A 275 11.95 0.87 4.17
C LEU A 275 11.40 1.28 5.54
N LEU A 276 10.21 0.81 5.92
CA LEU A 276 9.51 1.32 7.10
C LEU A 276 10.26 1.06 8.43
N PRO A 277 10.82 -0.14 8.71
CA PRO A 277 11.55 -0.37 9.94
C PRO A 277 12.75 0.58 10.10
N SER A 278 13.46 0.84 9.00
CA SER A 278 14.60 1.74 8.97
C SER A 278 14.19 3.21 9.16
N ALA A 279 13.11 3.65 8.52
CA ALA A 279 12.56 5.00 8.68
C ALA A 279 12.02 5.24 10.09
N TRP A 280 11.33 4.25 10.66
CA TRP A 280 10.84 4.31 12.04
C TRP A 280 11.99 4.39 13.03
N TYR A 281 12.99 3.52 12.89
CA TYR A 281 14.20 3.55 13.73
C TYR A 281 14.96 4.88 13.58
N PHE A 282 15.03 5.44 12.37
CA PHE A 282 15.62 6.75 12.11
C PHE A 282 14.93 7.86 12.92
N ALA A 283 13.61 7.96 12.82
CA ALA A 283 12.82 8.91 13.60
C ALA A 283 12.99 8.71 15.11
N ALA A 284 12.91 7.46 15.58
CA ALA A 284 13.03 7.13 16.99
C ALA A 284 14.43 7.41 17.56
N ALA A 285 15.49 7.16 16.78
CA ALA A 285 16.86 7.49 17.18
C ALA A 285 17.06 9.00 17.39
N HIS A 286 16.38 9.83 16.60
CA HIS A 286 16.41 11.28 16.72
C HIS A 286 15.60 11.80 17.90
N ILE A 287 14.40 11.24 18.12
CA ILE A 287 13.51 11.64 19.22
C ILE A 287 14.09 11.24 20.58
N THR A 288 14.60 10.00 20.69
CA THR A 288 15.01 9.44 21.99
C THR A 288 16.44 9.76 22.40
N ASN A 289 17.32 10.01 21.43
CA ASN A 289 18.78 9.95 21.57
C ASN A 289 19.32 8.64 22.22
N LYS A 290 18.47 7.62 22.43
CA LYS A 290 18.78 6.35 23.11
C LYS A 290 18.46 5.18 22.20
N LYS A 291 19.45 4.81 21.39
CA LYS A 291 19.35 3.77 20.34
C LYS A 291 18.71 2.45 20.78
N SER A 292 18.95 2.01 22.02
CA SER A 292 18.38 0.78 22.56
C SER A 292 16.86 0.87 22.79
N VAL A 293 16.35 2.07 23.10
CA VAL A 293 14.91 2.33 23.21
C VAL A 293 14.31 2.60 21.83
N SER A 294 15.05 3.24 20.93
CA SER A 294 14.60 3.44 19.55
C SER A 294 14.23 2.10 18.88
N MET A 295 14.99 1.03 19.14
CA MET A 295 14.65 -0.33 18.66
C MET A 295 13.31 -0.81 19.23
N THR A 296 13.06 -0.69 20.53
CA THR A 296 11.81 -1.18 21.15
C THR A 296 10.57 -0.47 20.61
N THR A 297 10.70 0.77 20.14
CA THR A 297 9.57 1.49 19.54
C THR A 297 9.07 0.89 18.23
N LEU A 298 9.82 -0.01 17.57
CA LEU A 298 9.36 -0.68 16.34
C LEU A 298 8.06 -1.46 16.53
N ALA A 299 7.77 -1.89 17.77
CA ALA A 299 6.45 -2.45 18.13
C ALA A 299 5.28 -1.52 17.77
N GLY A 300 5.51 -0.21 17.71
CA GLY A 300 4.53 0.79 17.30
C GLY A 300 4.10 0.72 15.84
N ILE A 301 4.84 0.01 14.97
CA ILE A 301 4.41 -0.23 13.58
C ILE A 301 3.11 -1.03 13.55
N PHE A 302 2.91 -1.95 14.51
CA PHE A 302 1.66 -2.72 14.61
C PHE A 302 0.48 -1.90 15.14
N LEU A 303 0.70 -0.66 15.59
CA LEU A 303 -0.38 0.27 15.89
C LEU A 303 -0.89 1.03 14.64
N LEU A 304 -0.22 0.85 13.49
CA LEU A 304 -0.64 1.42 12.22
C LEU A 304 -1.65 0.50 11.53
N PRO A 305 -2.54 1.03 10.67
CA PRO A 305 -3.48 0.21 9.90
C PRO A 305 -2.75 -0.56 8.80
N LEU A 306 -2.33 -1.80 9.10
CA LEU A 306 -1.54 -2.62 8.19
C LEU A 306 -2.33 -3.21 7.00
N SER A 307 -3.66 -3.28 7.11
CA SER A 307 -4.53 -3.82 6.04
C SER A 307 -4.39 -3.09 4.70
N GLY A 308 -4.05 -1.80 4.73
CA GLY A 308 -3.82 -1.01 3.51
C GLY A 308 -2.52 -1.34 2.76
N PHE A 309 -1.70 -2.27 3.27
CA PHE A 309 -0.42 -2.66 2.68
C PHE A 309 -0.33 -4.15 2.31
N ILE A 310 -1.41 -4.92 2.45
CA ILE A 310 -1.41 -6.36 2.14
C ILE A 310 -1.42 -6.67 0.63
N VAL A 311 -1.81 -5.66 -0.17
CA VAL A 311 -1.90 -5.71 -1.63
C VAL A 311 -1.32 -4.41 -2.18
N THR A 312 -0.67 -4.48 -3.33
CA THR A 312 -0.22 -3.28 -4.04
C THR A 312 -1.40 -2.53 -4.64
N THR A 313 -1.57 -1.30 -4.17
CA THR A 313 -2.50 -0.33 -4.74
C THR A 313 -1.81 1.03 -4.75
N PRO A 314 -2.17 1.95 -5.66
CA PRO A 314 -1.58 3.28 -5.68
C PRO A 314 -1.79 4.02 -4.35
N GLN A 315 -2.96 3.84 -3.72
CA GLN A 315 -3.20 4.38 -2.37
C GLN A 315 -2.24 3.78 -1.33
N GLY A 316 -2.03 2.46 -1.32
CA GLY A 316 -1.10 1.78 -0.41
C GLY A 316 0.34 2.29 -0.57
N LEU A 317 0.81 2.43 -1.81
CA LEU A 317 2.13 2.98 -2.11
C LEU A 317 2.26 4.44 -1.67
N ALA A 318 1.26 5.28 -1.96
CA ALA A 318 1.26 6.69 -1.57
C ALA A 318 1.18 6.87 -0.04
N ASN A 319 0.44 6.00 0.65
CA ASN A 319 0.40 5.92 2.10
C ASN A 319 1.78 5.63 2.69
N LEU A 320 2.50 4.65 2.12
CA LEU A 320 3.88 4.34 2.53
C LEU A 320 4.78 5.56 2.31
N TRP A 321 4.74 6.18 1.13
CA TRP A 321 5.54 7.36 0.83
C TRP A 321 5.25 8.53 1.78
N THR A 322 3.99 8.75 2.13
CA THR A 322 3.58 9.78 3.10
C THR A 322 4.13 9.49 4.50
N LEU A 323 4.04 8.25 4.96
CA LEU A 323 4.60 7.84 6.24
C LEU A 323 6.13 7.98 6.27
N LEU A 324 6.83 7.56 5.21
CA LEU A 324 8.28 7.73 5.07
C LEU A 324 8.66 9.22 5.07
N LEU A 325 7.90 10.08 4.40
CA LEU A 325 8.09 11.53 4.39
C LEU A 325 7.98 12.12 5.80
N ILE A 326 6.94 11.75 6.55
CA ILE A 326 6.71 12.21 7.92
C ILE A 326 7.87 11.76 8.83
N LEU A 327 8.27 10.49 8.76
CA LEU A 327 9.38 9.96 9.56
C LEU A 327 10.73 10.57 9.18
N ALA A 328 10.99 10.78 7.89
CA ALA A 328 12.19 11.46 7.37
C ALA A 328 12.27 12.92 7.82
N SER A 329 11.13 13.57 8.05
CA SER A 329 11.05 14.97 8.49
C SER A 329 11.32 15.18 9.98
N VAL A 330 11.37 14.14 10.80
CA VAL A 330 11.56 14.24 12.26
C VAL A 330 12.79 15.06 12.69
N PRO A 331 13.98 14.90 12.09
CA PRO A 331 15.10 15.77 12.39
C PRO A 331 14.78 17.25 12.16
N TYR A 332 14.05 17.56 11.07
CA TYR A 332 13.60 18.92 10.77
C TYR A 332 12.62 19.46 11.80
N LEU A 333 11.70 18.61 12.27
CA LEU A 333 10.78 18.93 13.37
C LEU A 333 11.53 19.19 14.69
N LEU A 334 12.70 18.59 14.87
CA LEU A 334 13.62 18.82 16.00
C LEU A 334 14.67 19.91 15.70
N GLU A 335 14.39 20.80 14.75
CA GLU A 335 15.23 21.94 14.39
C GLU A 335 16.61 21.58 13.80
N LYS A 336 16.81 20.34 13.37
CA LYS A 336 17.99 19.91 12.61
C LYS A 336 17.75 20.13 11.11
N GLU A 337 18.76 20.56 10.36
CA GLU A 337 18.57 20.93 8.95
C GLU A 337 18.66 19.78 7.93
N HIS A 338 18.85 18.53 8.38
CA HIS A 338 19.07 17.37 7.53
C HIS A 338 18.06 16.24 7.81
N PRO A 339 17.41 15.65 6.79
CA PRO A 339 17.50 15.99 5.36
C PRO A 339 16.91 17.37 5.05
N ARG A 340 17.43 18.01 4.00
CA ARG A 340 16.94 19.33 3.57
C ARG A 340 15.50 19.22 3.09
N LEU A 341 14.69 20.26 3.35
CA LEU A 341 13.29 20.29 2.91
C LEU A 341 13.11 20.03 1.41
N LEU A 342 14.03 20.49 0.55
CA LEU A 342 13.96 20.23 -0.88
C LEU A 342 14.00 18.73 -1.21
N VAL A 343 14.76 17.94 -0.44
CA VAL A 343 14.80 16.49 -0.64
C VAL A 343 13.49 15.84 -0.19
N LEU A 344 12.90 16.34 0.90
CA LEU A 344 11.56 15.93 1.32
C LEU A 344 10.49 16.31 0.29
N ALA A 345 10.66 17.46 -0.39
CA ALA A 345 9.76 17.92 -1.44
C ALA A 345 9.71 16.99 -2.65
N LEU A 346 10.83 16.36 -3.02
CA LEU A 346 10.85 15.33 -4.07
C LEU A 346 9.89 14.18 -3.73
N SER A 347 9.89 13.73 -2.48
CA SER A 347 8.94 12.68 -2.08
C SER A 347 7.50 13.18 -2.03
N GLY A 348 7.24 14.42 -1.63
CA GLY A 348 5.88 14.97 -1.67
C GLY A 348 5.31 14.97 -3.10
N ILE A 349 6.14 15.37 -4.07
CA ILE A 349 5.78 15.31 -5.51
C ILE A 349 5.56 13.86 -5.93
N ALA A 350 6.47 12.94 -5.56
CA ALA A 350 6.30 11.52 -5.86
C ALA A 350 4.98 10.97 -5.29
N THR A 351 4.63 11.29 -4.04
CA THR A 351 3.35 10.89 -3.44
C THR A 351 2.16 11.41 -4.24
N LEU A 352 2.20 12.66 -4.71
CA LEU A 352 1.14 13.26 -5.53
C LEU A 352 0.95 12.54 -6.87
N LEU A 353 2.05 12.16 -7.53
CA LEU A 353 2.02 11.42 -8.79
C LEU A 353 1.57 9.96 -8.62
N ILE A 354 1.73 9.38 -7.42
CA ILE A 354 1.15 8.07 -7.10
C ILE A 354 -0.35 8.19 -6.86
N HIS A 355 -0.77 9.01 -5.88
CA HIS A 355 -2.19 9.11 -5.52
C HIS A 355 -2.54 10.46 -4.86
N PRO A 356 -3.50 11.24 -5.40
CA PRO A 356 -3.86 12.56 -4.88
C PRO A 356 -4.36 12.60 -3.43
N ILE A 357 -5.17 11.62 -3.00
CA ILE A 357 -5.69 11.55 -1.61
C ILE A 357 -4.58 11.62 -0.56
N ALA A 358 -3.45 10.94 -0.76
CA ALA A 358 -2.31 11.02 0.14
C ALA A 358 -1.32 12.15 -0.24
N GLY A 359 -1.16 12.39 -1.55
CA GLY A 359 -0.22 13.37 -2.08
C GLY A 359 -0.56 14.83 -1.79
N LEU A 360 -1.83 15.22 -1.85
CA LEU A 360 -2.26 16.58 -1.51
C LEU A 360 -1.97 16.91 -0.04
N PRO A 361 -2.34 16.07 0.95
CA PRO A 361 -1.90 16.24 2.33
C PRO A 361 -0.38 16.26 2.51
N ALA A 362 0.37 15.41 1.81
CA ALA A 362 1.83 15.38 1.88
C ALA A 362 2.47 16.69 1.36
N MET A 363 1.96 17.24 0.25
CA MET A 363 2.41 18.52 -0.29
C MET A 363 2.06 19.68 0.62
N LEU A 364 0.85 19.71 1.18
CA LEU A 364 0.46 20.74 2.14
C LEU A 364 1.26 20.69 3.43
N TYR A 365 1.55 19.49 3.93
CA TYR A 365 2.47 19.30 5.05
C TYR A 365 3.82 19.97 4.76
N LEU A 366 4.40 19.73 3.59
CA LEU A 366 5.66 20.34 3.18
C LEU A 366 5.58 21.86 3.07
N VAL A 367 4.54 22.39 2.43
CA VAL A 367 4.31 23.83 2.30
C VAL A 367 4.17 24.48 3.68
N LEU A 368 3.50 23.82 4.63
CA LEU A 368 3.41 24.29 6.01
C LEU A 368 4.77 24.29 6.73
N LEU A 369 5.64 23.29 6.49
CA LEU A 369 7.01 23.27 7.00
C LEU A 369 7.90 24.35 6.37
N PHE A 370 7.71 24.66 5.08
CA PHE A 370 8.39 25.78 4.40
C PHE A 370 7.93 27.13 4.95
N SER A 371 6.65 27.26 5.33
CA SER A 371 6.05 28.47 5.91
C SER A 371 6.35 28.69 7.39
N ASP A 372 7.33 27.97 7.97
CA ASP A 372 7.70 28.10 9.37
C ASP A 372 7.99 29.57 9.74
N PRO A 373 7.33 30.15 10.76
CA PRO A 373 7.55 31.53 11.20
C PRO A 373 9.01 31.86 11.51
N SER A 374 9.79 30.88 11.96
CA SER A 374 11.22 31.06 12.23
C SER A 374 12.05 31.39 10.97
N ARG A 375 11.50 31.14 9.78
CA ARG A 375 12.13 31.39 8.46
C ARG A 375 11.45 32.51 7.68
N ALA A 376 10.35 33.05 8.20
CA ALA A 376 9.54 34.02 7.49
C ALA A 376 10.23 35.39 7.46
N ASN A 377 10.02 36.17 6.39
CA ASN A 377 10.63 37.50 6.26
C ASN A 377 10.18 38.41 7.42
N PRO A 378 11.09 38.89 8.29
CA PRO A 378 10.73 39.69 9.45
C PRO A 378 10.13 41.05 9.08
N ARG A 379 10.28 41.50 7.83
CA ARG A 379 9.69 42.76 7.33
C ARG A 379 8.21 42.65 6.99
N THR A 380 7.65 41.45 6.85
CA THR A 380 6.25 41.22 6.44
C THR A 380 5.50 40.25 7.36
N PRO A 381 5.53 40.44 8.68
CA PRO A 381 5.02 39.45 9.64
C PRO A 381 3.51 39.21 9.51
N VAL A 382 2.73 40.26 9.22
CA VAL A 382 1.28 40.17 9.02
C VAL A 382 0.95 39.33 7.79
N LEU A 383 1.60 39.59 6.66
CA LEU A 383 1.42 38.83 5.43
C LEU A 383 1.78 37.35 5.63
N ASN A 384 2.91 37.06 6.29
CA ASN A 384 3.33 35.68 6.56
C ASN A 384 2.32 34.93 7.44
N LYS A 385 1.73 35.62 8.43
CA LYS A 385 0.67 35.07 9.28
C LYS A 385 -0.60 34.80 8.47
N LEU A 386 -1.02 35.73 7.60
CA LEU A 386 -2.19 35.57 6.75
C LEU A 386 -2.02 34.43 5.74
N VAL A 387 -0.85 34.35 5.09
CA VAL A 387 -0.52 33.24 4.17
C VAL A 387 -0.58 31.91 4.91
N ARG A 388 0.04 31.82 6.10
CA ARG A 388 -0.01 30.58 6.88
C ARG A 388 -1.42 30.19 7.33
N LEU A 389 -2.23 31.16 7.74
CA LEU A 389 -3.63 30.92 8.09
C LEU A 389 -4.44 30.45 6.86
N GLY A 390 -4.23 31.09 5.71
CA GLY A 390 -4.83 30.69 4.44
C GLY A 390 -4.43 29.28 4.03
N LEU A 391 -3.16 28.90 4.20
CA LEU A 391 -2.69 27.54 3.97
C LEU A 391 -3.36 26.52 4.89
N ILE A 392 -3.50 26.83 6.18
CA ILE A 392 -4.20 25.95 7.13
C ILE A 392 -5.67 25.79 6.73
N ALA A 393 -6.36 26.89 6.41
CA ALA A 393 -7.75 26.85 5.97
C ALA A 393 -7.91 26.05 4.68
N PHE A 394 -7.02 26.26 3.70
CA PHE A 394 -7.00 25.50 2.45
C PHE A 394 -6.78 24.01 2.69
N SER A 395 -5.87 23.64 3.60
CA SER A 395 -5.64 22.24 3.96
C SER A 395 -6.89 21.52 4.47
N CYS A 396 -7.82 22.23 5.10
CA CYS A 396 -9.06 21.65 5.61
C CYS A 396 -10.09 21.32 4.52
N VAL A 397 -9.96 21.87 3.31
CA VAL A 397 -10.94 21.74 2.22
C VAL A 397 -10.36 21.22 0.91
N VAL A 398 -9.03 21.06 0.83
CA VAL A 398 -8.33 20.67 -0.40
C VAL A 398 -8.85 19.37 -1.03
N LEU A 399 -9.20 18.36 -0.22
CA LEU A 399 -9.65 17.07 -0.75
C LEU A 399 -11.07 17.17 -1.32
N PRO A 400 -12.08 17.69 -0.59
CA PRO A 400 -13.39 17.99 -1.17
C PRO A 400 -13.30 18.80 -2.46
N LEU A 401 -12.48 19.86 -2.47
CA LEU A 401 -12.26 20.68 -3.66
C LEU A 401 -11.65 19.89 -4.81
N SER A 402 -10.73 18.97 -4.54
CA SER A 402 -10.12 18.12 -5.57
C SER A 402 -11.13 17.14 -6.19
N PHE A 403 -12.03 16.57 -5.38
CA PHE A 403 -13.10 15.71 -5.89
C PHE A 403 -14.11 16.49 -6.73
N LEU A 404 -14.49 17.69 -6.28
CA LEU A 404 -15.35 18.58 -7.07
C LEU A 404 -14.71 18.95 -8.40
N ALA A 405 -13.43 19.34 -8.39
CA ALA A 405 -12.69 19.64 -9.60
C ALA A 405 -12.61 18.43 -10.55
N ASN A 406 -12.34 17.23 -10.01
CA ASN A 406 -12.28 16.01 -10.80
C ASN A 406 -13.63 15.68 -11.46
N ALA A 407 -14.73 15.80 -10.73
CA ALA A 407 -16.07 15.57 -11.28
C ALA A 407 -16.43 16.58 -12.37
N LEU A 408 -16.12 17.87 -12.16
CA LEU A 408 -16.32 18.91 -13.17
C LEU A 408 -15.52 18.64 -14.46
N ILE A 409 -14.27 18.18 -14.33
CA ILE A 409 -13.42 17.84 -15.49
C ILE A 409 -13.94 16.57 -16.17
N GLY A 410 -14.39 15.58 -15.41
CA GLY A 410 -14.91 14.31 -15.90
C GLY A 410 -16.36 14.34 -16.38
N GLY A 411 -17.06 15.48 -16.30
CA GLY A 411 -18.48 15.58 -16.64
C GLY A 411 -19.41 14.80 -15.70
N GLN A 412 -18.94 14.41 -14.51
CA GLN A 412 -19.71 13.66 -13.53
C GLN A 412 -20.48 14.60 -12.60
N SER A 413 -21.69 14.21 -12.17
CA SER A 413 -22.42 14.92 -11.13
C SER A 413 -21.90 14.53 -9.74
N ILE A 414 -21.73 15.52 -8.85
CA ILE A 414 -21.57 15.30 -7.41
C ILE A 414 -22.77 15.94 -6.73
N GLY A 415 -23.50 15.14 -5.94
CA GLY A 415 -24.52 15.65 -5.05
C GLY A 415 -23.88 16.36 -3.86
N VAL A 416 -24.47 17.47 -3.43
CA VAL A 416 -24.04 18.18 -2.22
C VAL A 416 -25.23 18.30 -1.29
N ASP A 417 -25.19 17.58 -0.16
CA ASP A 417 -26.19 17.75 0.89
C ASP A 417 -25.81 18.96 1.75
N TRP A 418 -26.29 20.14 1.40
CA TRP A 418 -26.06 21.35 2.19
C TRP A 418 -26.65 21.29 3.61
N ALA A 419 -27.68 20.46 3.84
CA ALA A 419 -28.28 20.29 5.16
C ALA A 419 -27.40 19.44 6.10
N SER A 420 -26.44 18.69 5.55
CA SER A 420 -25.44 17.94 6.32
C SER A 420 -24.37 18.82 7.00
N LEU A 421 -24.24 20.10 6.62
CA LEU A 421 -23.27 21.04 7.23
C LEU A 421 -23.61 21.45 8.67
N ASN A 422 -24.61 20.83 9.30
CA ASN A 422 -24.95 21.04 10.69
C ASN A 422 -23.93 20.35 11.61
N PRO A 423 -23.22 21.10 12.49
CA PRO A 423 -22.23 20.52 13.41
C PRO A 423 -22.79 19.43 14.34
N LEU A 424 -24.09 19.45 14.65
CA LEU A 424 -24.73 18.41 15.47
C LEU A 424 -24.80 17.07 14.73
N ARG A 425 -25.10 17.08 13.42
CA ARG A 425 -25.08 15.88 12.57
C ARG A 425 -23.68 15.31 12.41
N TRP A 426 -22.65 16.17 12.46
CA TRP A 426 -21.26 15.71 12.45
C TRP A 426 -20.91 14.95 13.73
N ILE A 427 -21.43 15.37 14.88
CA ILE A 427 -21.23 14.66 16.16
C ILE A 427 -22.00 13.33 16.15
N GLU A 428 -23.23 13.30 15.63
CA GLU A 428 -24.01 12.07 15.48
C GLU A 428 -23.36 11.09 14.49
N GLY A 429 -22.71 11.60 13.44
CA GLY A 429 -21.96 10.82 12.46
C GLY A 429 -20.59 10.32 12.95
N LEU A 430 -20.07 10.85 14.06
CA LEU A 430 -18.86 10.35 14.71
C LEU A 430 -19.17 9.03 15.44
N ASN A 431 -19.17 7.92 14.72
CA ASN A 431 -19.29 6.57 15.29
C ASN A 431 -17.97 6.16 16.00
N VAL A 432 -17.63 6.86 17.08
CA VAL A 432 -16.50 6.52 17.97
C VAL A 432 -17.01 5.50 18.99
N SER A 433 -17.24 4.27 18.54
CA SER A 433 -17.52 3.16 19.44
C SER A 433 -16.19 2.55 19.93
N VAL A 434 -16.03 2.47 21.25
CA VAL A 434 -14.98 1.66 21.86
C VAL A 434 -15.50 0.24 21.93
N PHE A 435 -14.77 -0.71 21.36
CA PHE A 435 -15.24 -2.08 21.28
C PHE A 435 -14.90 -2.86 22.56
N PHE A 436 -15.92 -3.33 23.26
CA PHE A 436 -15.82 -4.19 24.45
C PHE A 436 -16.72 -5.43 24.38
N GLU A 437 -17.15 -5.80 23.17
CA GLU A 437 -17.97 -7.00 22.99
C GLU A 437 -17.18 -8.26 23.39
N ASN A 438 -17.90 -9.25 23.92
CA ASN A 438 -17.34 -10.51 24.36
C ASN A 438 -18.23 -11.64 23.81
N ARG A 439 -17.64 -12.59 23.08
CA ARG A 439 -18.32 -13.76 22.52
C ARG A 439 -17.85 -15.07 23.16
N PHE A 440 -17.28 -14.98 24.36
CA PHE A 440 -16.77 -16.09 25.18
C PHE A 440 -15.73 -16.95 24.44
N ASN A 441 -14.92 -16.32 23.58
CA ASN A 441 -13.76 -16.92 22.95
C ASN A 441 -12.53 -16.07 23.30
N PRO A 442 -11.86 -16.33 24.44
CA PRO A 442 -10.87 -15.40 25.00
C PRO A 442 -9.76 -14.98 24.03
N LEU A 443 -9.37 -15.85 23.09
CA LEU A 443 -8.38 -15.54 22.07
C LEU A 443 -8.93 -14.56 21.03
N LEU A 444 -10.10 -14.86 20.45
CA LEU A 444 -10.75 -13.94 19.49
C LEU A 444 -11.22 -12.65 20.16
N ASP A 445 -11.74 -12.73 21.39
CA ASP A 445 -12.15 -11.56 22.17
C ASP A 445 -10.96 -10.60 22.36
N PHE A 446 -9.77 -11.13 22.69
CA PHE A 446 -8.56 -10.31 22.76
C PHE A 446 -8.15 -9.72 21.40
N VAL A 447 -8.21 -10.53 20.33
CA VAL A 447 -7.88 -10.09 18.97
C VAL A 447 -8.76 -8.93 18.52
N TYR A 448 -10.07 -9.02 18.73
CA TYR A 448 -11.03 -7.98 18.35
C TYR A 448 -10.98 -6.78 19.31
N LEU A 449 -10.76 -7.00 20.61
CA LEU A 449 -10.49 -5.91 21.56
C LEU A 449 -9.28 -5.08 21.13
N TYR A 450 -8.20 -5.73 20.73
CA TYR A 450 -7.03 -5.01 20.22
C TYR A 450 -7.31 -4.38 18.85
N GLY A 451 -7.79 -5.17 17.88
CA GLY A 451 -7.90 -4.77 16.48
C GLY A 451 -8.86 -3.61 16.25
N LEU A 452 -10.03 -3.63 16.89
CA LEU A 452 -11.01 -2.55 16.74
C LEU A 452 -10.67 -1.28 17.54
N ASN A 453 -9.75 -1.37 18.51
CA ASN A 453 -9.31 -0.21 19.31
C ASN A 453 -7.87 0.25 18.98
N VAL A 454 -7.19 -0.35 18.00
CA VAL A 454 -5.77 -0.08 17.73
C VAL A 454 -5.51 1.39 17.35
N ALA A 455 -6.39 1.99 16.55
CA ALA A 455 -6.29 3.39 16.17
C ALA A 455 -6.46 4.32 17.38
N LEU A 456 -7.45 4.03 18.24
CA LEU A 456 -7.67 4.75 19.49
C LEU A 456 -6.47 4.64 20.43
N LEU A 457 -5.87 3.46 20.55
CA LEU A 457 -4.65 3.25 21.33
C LEU A 457 -3.49 4.08 20.79
N GLY A 458 -3.30 4.12 19.47
CA GLY A 458 -2.31 4.98 18.81
C GLY A 458 -2.53 6.47 19.11
N PHE A 459 -3.78 6.94 18.99
CA PHE A 459 -4.17 8.31 19.31
C PHE A 459 -3.96 8.65 20.79
N LEU A 460 -4.30 7.74 21.70
CA LEU A 460 -4.09 7.91 23.14
C LEU A 460 -2.59 8.05 23.46
N ILE A 461 -1.76 7.17 22.92
CA ILE A 461 -0.30 7.23 23.11
C ILE A 461 0.27 8.55 22.58
N ALA A 462 -0.14 8.97 21.37
CA ALA A 462 0.30 10.23 20.78
C ALA A 462 -0.20 11.45 21.56
N GLY A 463 -1.45 11.44 22.03
CA GLY A 463 -2.07 12.51 22.81
C GLY A 463 -1.41 12.68 24.18
N LEU A 464 -1.16 11.58 24.89
CA LEU A 464 -0.44 11.59 26.17
C LEU A 464 1.00 12.08 25.99
N ALA A 465 1.66 11.68 24.89
CA ALA A 465 3.00 12.17 24.57
C ALA A 465 2.99 13.68 24.30
N TRP A 466 2.06 14.17 23.49
CA TRP A 466 1.90 15.61 23.26
C TRP A 466 1.63 16.36 24.56
N TRP A 467 0.68 15.90 25.38
CA TRP A 467 0.35 16.54 26.66
C TRP A 467 1.56 16.67 27.58
N SER A 468 2.34 15.59 27.69
CA SER A 468 3.52 15.53 28.57
C SER A 468 4.69 16.37 28.05
N TYR A 469 4.91 16.41 26.73
CA TYR A 469 6.13 16.98 26.13
C TYR A 469 5.91 18.27 25.31
N ARG A 470 4.68 18.78 25.13
CA ARG A 470 4.39 19.97 24.30
C ARG A 470 5.17 21.23 24.65
N LYS A 471 5.67 21.34 25.88
CA LYS A 471 6.51 22.48 26.34
C LYS A 471 7.99 22.30 25.98
N GLU A 472 8.43 21.07 25.78
CA GLU A 472 9.82 20.69 25.45
C GLU A 472 10.02 20.49 23.95
N LEU A 473 8.96 20.15 23.22
CA LEU A 473 9.00 19.97 21.77
C LEU A 473 9.07 21.33 21.05
N SER A 474 9.82 21.35 19.95
CA SER A 474 9.81 22.49 19.01
C SER A 474 8.39 22.81 18.54
N HIS A 475 8.11 24.09 18.29
CA HIS A 475 6.82 24.53 17.72
C HIS A 475 6.53 23.88 16.37
N ARG A 476 7.54 23.37 15.66
CA ARG A 476 7.38 22.64 14.39
C ARG A 476 6.53 21.38 14.51
N PHE A 477 6.53 20.71 15.67
CA PHE A 477 5.67 19.54 15.92
C PHE A 477 4.17 19.87 15.83
N ARG A 478 3.77 21.13 16.02
CA ARG A 478 2.38 21.55 15.88
C ARG A 478 1.84 21.31 14.47
N VAL A 479 2.71 21.32 13.45
CA VAL A 479 2.30 21.06 12.06
C VAL A 479 1.70 19.65 11.91
N LEU A 480 2.22 18.66 12.64
CA LEU A 480 1.64 17.30 12.64
C LEU A 480 0.18 17.31 13.13
N LEU A 481 -0.09 18.00 14.24
CA LEU A 481 -1.44 18.12 14.80
C LEU A 481 -2.37 18.94 13.90
N LEU A 482 -1.84 19.98 13.26
CA LEU A 482 -2.60 20.76 12.27
C LEU A 482 -2.99 19.90 11.07
N MET A 483 -2.12 19.01 10.60
CA MET A 483 -2.45 18.06 9.53
C MET A 483 -3.49 17.04 9.95
N VAL A 484 -3.42 16.52 11.18
CA VAL A 484 -4.46 15.63 11.73
C VAL A 484 -5.82 16.34 11.78
N LEU A 485 -5.83 17.58 12.29
CA LEU A 485 -7.05 18.39 12.32
C LEU A 485 -7.59 18.67 10.92
N ALA A 486 -6.73 19.07 9.98
CA ALA A 486 -7.12 19.32 8.61
C ALA A 486 -7.73 18.06 7.96
N LEU A 487 -7.09 16.90 8.12
CA LEU A 487 -7.61 15.62 7.62
C LEU A 487 -8.93 15.22 8.29
N ALA A 488 -9.10 15.47 9.59
CA ALA A 488 -10.36 15.24 10.28
C ALA A 488 -11.50 16.11 9.71
N VAL A 489 -11.21 17.39 9.39
CA VAL A 489 -12.19 18.27 8.74
C VAL A 489 -12.51 17.77 7.33
N ASN A 490 -11.51 17.39 6.52
CA ASN A 490 -11.75 16.79 5.20
C ASN A 490 -12.59 15.52 5.33
N TYR A 491 -12.29 14.65 6.31
CA TYR A 491 -13.05 13.43 6.59
C TYR A 491 -14.52 13.75 6.84
N LEU A 492 -14.81 14.68 7.75
CA LEU A 492 -16.18 15.07 8.09
C LEU A 492 -16.93 15.64 6.89
N ILE A 493 -16.31 16.54 6.11
CA ILE A 493 -16.94 17.12 4.91
C ILE A 493 -17.21 16.02 3.89
N MET A 494 -16.25 15.15 3.61
CA MET A 494 -16.42 14.09 2.63
C MET A 494 -17.40 13.01 3.07
N SER A 495 -17.49 12.69 4.36
CA SER A 495 -18.37 11.64 4.87
C SER A 495 -19.82 12.09 5.06
N THR A 496 -20.07 13.40 5.12
CA THR A 496 -21.42 13.95 5.38
C THR A 496 -21.98 14.80 4.25
N THR A 497 -21.14 15.54 3.53
CA THR A 497 -21.60 16.59 2.59
C THR A 497 -21.49 16.22 1.12
N LEU A 498 -20.51 15.38 0.74
CA LEU A 498 -20.33 14.98 -0.66
C LEU A 498 -21.03 13.65 -0.94
N GLU A 499 -21.90 13.64 -1.95
CA GLU A 499 -22.54 12.44 -2.47
C GLU A 499 -21.98 12.11 -3.85
N PHE A 500 -21.19 11.04 -3.93
CA PHE A 500 -20.67 10.51 -5.18
C PHE A 500 -21.76 9.71 -5.89
N THR A 501 -22.60 10.38 -6.68
CA THR A 501 -23.80 9.76 -7.29
C THR A 501 -23.48 8.63 -8.26
N PHE A 502 -22.27 8.62 -8.83
CA PHE A 502 -21.75 7.59 -9.72
C PHE A 502 -21.25 6.32 -9.01
N LEU A 503 -21.24 6.31 -7.67
CA LEU A 503 -20.85 5.15 -6.87
C LEU A 503 -22.04 4.59 -6.11
N ILE A 504 -22.02 3.27 -5.92
CA ILE A 504 -22.99 2.56 -5.08
C ILE A 504 -22.88 3.07 -3.64
N ASN A 505 -24.02 3.20 -2.95
CA ASN A 505 -24.14 3.89 -1.66
C ASN A 505 -23.13 3.43 -0.60
N TYR A 506 -22.82 2.13 -0.52
CA TYR A 506 -21.87 1.60 0.47
C TYR A 506 -20.39 1.89 0.15
N GLU A 507 -20.06 2.27 -1.09
CA GLU A 507 -18.68 2.60 -1.48
C GLU A 507 -18.32 4.07 -1.26
N ARG A 508 -19.32 4.95 -1.14
CA ARG A 508 -19.12 6.40 -0.99
C ARG A 508 -18.30 6.73 0.27
N SER A 509 -18.57 6.05 1.38
CA SER A 509 -17.84 6.24 2.63
C SER A 509 -16.38 5.74 2.58
N ASN A 510 -16.02 4.88 1.62
CA ASN A 510 -14.68 4.31 1.54
C ASN A 510 -13.63 5.37 1.24
N TYR A 511 -13.95 6.41 0.46
CA TYR A 511 -13.02 7.49 0.14
C TYR A 511 -12.68 8.35 1.37
N ALA A 512 -13.69 8.71 2.16
CA ALA A 512 -13.48 9.43 3.42
C ALA A 512 -12.68 8.55 4.40
N ALA A 513 -13.03 7.27 4.54
CA ALA A 513 -12.37 6.33 5.46
C ALA A 513 -10.85 6.21 5.20
N ARG A 514 -10.37 6.41 3.97
CA ARG A 514 -8.93 6.43 3.62
C ARG A 514 -8.14 7.55 4.33
N LEU A 515 -8.79 8.57 4.89
CA LEU A 515 -8.12 9.64 5.64
C LEU A 515 -7.75 9.24 7.07
N VAL A 516 -8.42 8.24 7.63
CA VAL A 516 -8.13 7.77 9.00
C VAL A 516 -6.69 7.22 9.13
N PRO A 517 -6.21 6.35 8.22
CA PRO A 517 -4.80 5.97 8.20
C PRO A 517 -3.83 7.15 8.11
N LEU A 518 -4.12 8.16 7.29
CA LEU A 518 -3.26 9.33 7.13
C LEU A 518 -3.15 10.12 8.44
N MET A 519 -4.25 10.26 9.20
CA MET A 519 -4.22 10.87 10.53
C MET A 519 -3.28 10.11 11.48
N SER A 520 -3.34 8.78 11.50
CA SER A 520 -2.41 7.94 12.28
C SER A 520 -0.95 8.12 11.85
N PHE A 521 -0.68 8.26 10.56
CA PHE A 521 0.69 8.49 10.06
C PHE A 521 1.27 9.83 10.53
N PHE A 522 0.49 10.90 10.51
CA PHE A 522 0.93 12.20 11.03
C PHE A 522 1.18 12.17 12.55
N LEU A 523 0.53 11.26 13.27
CA LEU A 523 0.78 11.05 14.70
C LEU A 523 1.95 10.11 14.99
N ALA A 524 2.50 9.40 13.99
CA ALA A 524 3.58 8.43 14.20
C ALA A 524 4.80 9.00 14.96
N PRO A 525 5.30 10.23 14.71
CA PRO A 525 6.38 10.81 15.52
C PRO A 525 6.02 10.97 17.01
N LEU A 526 4.77 11.34 17.32
CA LEU A 526 4.29 11.45 18.70
C LEU A 526 4.05 10.07 19.33
N MET A 527 3.59 9.09 18.55
CA MET A 527 3.50 7.69 18.98
C MET A 527 4.89 7.14 19.36
N ILE A 528 5.91 7.41 18.53
CA ILE A 528 7.30 7.06 18.81
C ILE A 528 7.74 7.68 20.14
N LEU A 529 7.46 8.95 20.37
CA LEU A 529 7.80 9.65 21.62
C LEU A 529 7.10 9.00 22.84
N GLY A 530 5.80 8.71 22.74
CA GLY A 530 5.03 8.07 23.81
C GLY A 530 5.53 6.66 24.15
N LEU A 531 5.74 5.82 23.12
CA LEU A 531 6.32 4.49 23.28
C LEU A 531 7.74 4.55 23.85
N SER A 532 8.53 5.53 23.44
CA SER A 532 9.88 5.74 23.97
C SER A 532 9.86 5.99 25.46
N HIS A 533 8.96 6.85 25.93
CA HIS A 533 8.79 7.11 27.36
C HIS A 533 8.37 5.85 28.12
N LEU A 534 7.38 5.12 27.59
CA LEU A 534 6.91 3.87 28.20
C LEU A 534 8.04 2.83 28.31
N PHE A 535 8.80 2.60 27.23
CA PHE A 535 9.88 1.60 27.23
C PHE A 535 11.12 2.04 28.00
N LEU A 536 11.39 3.33 28.13
CA LEU A 536 12.41 3.84 29.04
C LEU A 536 12.08 3.48 30.48
N ASN A 537 10.84 3.75 30.89
CA ASN A 537 10.37 3.47 32.24
C ASN A 537 10.28 1.97 32.52
N LEU A 538 9.97 1.16 31.50
CA LEU A 538 9.89 -0.30 31.63
C LEU A 538 11.27 -0.95 31.85
N LYS A 539 12.35 -0.37 31.34
CA LYS A 539 13.71 -0.94 31.48
C LYS A 539 14.22 -0.98 32.91
N SER A 540 13.73 -0.10 33.78
CA SER A 540 14.06 -0.09 35.21
C SER A 540 13.14 -0.97 36.07
N ARG A 541 12.17 -1.67 35.46
CA ARG A 541 11.20 -2.51 36.19
C ARG A 541 11.67 -3.96 36.33
N PRO A 542 11.07 -4.73 37.26
CA PRO A 542 11.39 -6.14 37.47
C PRO A 542 11.32 -6.97 36.19
N MET A 543 12.11 -8.05 36.12
CA MET A 543 12.16 -8.94 34.96
C MET A 543 10.78 -9.49 34.59
N ILE A 544 9.95 -9.86 35.57
CA ILE A 544 8.60 -10.37 35.34
C ILE A 544 7.76 -9.39 34.52
N LEU A 545 7.73 -8.10 34.89
CA LEU A 545 6.96 -7.09 34.16
C LEU A 545 7.50 -6.88 32.74
N ARG A 546 8.82 -6.90 32.57
CA ARG A 546 9.45 -6.77 31.24
C ARG A 546 9.07 -7.95 30.33
N VAL A 547 9.10 -9.18 30.86
CA VAL A 547 8.69 -10.39 30.14
C VAL A 547 7.19 -10.35 29.82
N SER A 548 6.34 -9.97 30.78
CA SER A 548 4.89 -9.82 30.54
C SER A 548 4.57 -8.83 29.44
N VAL A 549 5.28 -7.68 29.38
CA VAL A 549 5.10 -6.73 28.29
C VAL A 549 5.58 -7.29 26.95
N VAL A 550 6.70 -8.03 26.91
CA VAL A 550 7.16 -8.68 25.68
C VAL A 550 6.14 -9.70 25.16
N VAL A 551 5.53 -10.49 26.06
CA VAL A 551 4.45 -11.43 25.73
C VAL A 551 3.21 -10.69 25.22
N LEU A 552 2.81 -9.60 25.89
CA LEU A 552 1.68 -8.78 25.47
C LEU A 552 1.90 -8.17 24.07
N LEU A 553 3.09 -7.64 23.80
CA LEU A 553 3.44 -7.10 22.48
C LEU A 553 3.41 -8.18 21.39
N ALA A 554 3.89 -9.39 21.69
CA ALA A 554 3.79 -10.52 20.77
C ALA A 554 2.33 -10.90 20.49
N ALA A 555 1.47 -10.91 21.52
CA ALA A 555 0.04 -11.17 21.37
C ALA A 555 -0.64 -10.09 20.53
N CYS A 556 -0.43 -8.80 20.82
CA CYS A 556 -0.95 -7.69 20.01
C CYS A 556 -0.47 -7.77 18.55
N THR A 557 0.77 -8.20 18.32
CA THR A 557 1.33 -8.36 16.98
C THR A 557 0.67 -9.51 16.22
N ALA A 558 0.42 -10.64 16.88
CA ALA A 558 -0.35 -11.73 16.31
C ALA A 558 -1.81 -11.33 16.04
N SER A 559 -2.42 -10.50 16.90
CA SER A 559 -3.73 -9.90 16.64
C SER A 559 -3.70 -8.97 15.43
N ALA A 560 -2.69 -8.10 15.29
CA ALA A 560 -2.52 -7.25 14.11
C ALA A 560 -2.35 -8.07 12.83
N PHE A 561 -1.62 -9.19 12.89
CA PHE A 561 -1.46 -10.13 11.78
C PHE A 561 -2.79 -10.74 11.33
N TYR A 562 -3.60 -11.23 12.27
CA TYR A 562 -4.95 -11.73 11.97
C TYR A 562 -5.86 -10.63 11.41
N MET A 563 -5.82 -9.45 12.03
CA MET A 563 -6.70 -8.33 11.73
C MET A 563 -6.35 -7.59 10.42
N ALA A 564 -5.17 -7.84 9.86
CA ALA A 564 -4.75 -7.22 8.60
C ALA A 564 -5.52 -7.75 7.38
N TYR A 565 -6.13 -8.94 7.47
CA TYR A 565 -6.80 -9.61 6.35
C TYR A 565 -8.31 -9.73 6.57
N PRO A 566 -9.11 -9.92 5.51
CA PRO A 566 -10.52 -10.29 5.66
C PRO A 566 -10.71 -11.54 6.50
N ARG A 567 -11.85 -11.58 7.19
CA ARG A 567 -12.15 -12.64 8.16
C ARG A 567 -13.54 -13.20 7.91
N ARG A 568 -13.67 -14.46 8.27
CA ARG A 568 -14.94 -15.16 8.41
C ARG A 568 -14.89 -15.94 9.71
N ASP A 569 -15.37 -15.32 10.77
CA ASP A 569 -15.32 -15.83 12.13
C ASP A 569 -16.59 -15.41 12.90
N ALA A 570 -16.57 -15.58 14.23
CA ALA A 570 -17.70 -15.25 15.06
C ALA A 570 -18.06 -13.76 15.01
N TYR A 571 -17.11 -12.85 14.86
CA TYR A 571 -17.30 -11.39 14.91
C TYR A 571 -17.53 -10.76 13.54
N GLU A 572 -16.87 -11.26 12.50
CA GLU A 572 -16.95 -10.70 11.14
C GLU A 572 -17.19 -11.78 10.10
N THR A 573 -18.10 -11.48 9.17
CA THR A 573 -18.30 -12.28 7.96
C THR A 573 -18.09 -11.38 6.75
N ASN A 574 -16.87 -11.39 6.21
CA ASN A 574 -16.57 -10.67 4.98
C ASN A 574 -17.45 -11.20 3.83
N ARG A 575 -17.83 -10.31 2.91
CA ARG A 575 -18.72 -10.63 1.77
C ARG A 575 -17.97 -10.78 0.45
N GLY A 576 -16.75 -10.25 0.35
CA GLY A 576 -15.92 -10.37 -0.83
C GLY A 576 -15.31 -11.76 -0.95
N PHE A 577 -15.31 -12.30 -2.17
CA PHE A 577 -14.64 -13.54 -2.52
C PHE A 577 -13.39 -13.23 -3.35
N ASN A 578 -12.35 -14.04 -3.27
CA ASN A 578 -11.23 -13.97 -4.22
C ASN A 578 -11.65 -14.50 -5.60
N VAL A 579 -10.85 -14.14 -6.61
CA VAL A 579 -10.92 -14.76 -7.94
C VAL A 579 -10.44 -16.20 -7.84
N SER A 580 -11.21 -17.11 -8.42
CA SER A 580 -10.93 -18.54 -8.49
C SER A 580 -10.53 -18.98 -9.89
N GLN A 581 -10.00 -20.20 -9.99
CA GLN A 581 -9.73 -20.85 -11.27
C GLN A 581 -11.02 -21.02 -12.08
N ALA A 582 -12.16 -21.35 -11.44
CA ALA A 582 -13.42 -21.48 -12.14
C ALA A 582 -13.95 -20.15 -12.70
N ASP A 583 -13.63 -19.01 -12.06
CA ASP A 583 -13.93 -17.70 -12.63
C ASP A 583 -13.13 -17.45 -13.92
N ILE A 584 -11.83 -17.82 -13.93
CA ILE A 584 -10.96 -17.72 -15.11
C ILE A 584 -11.43 -18.67 -16.22
N ASP A 585 -11.72 -19.92 -15.88
CA ASP A 585 -12.18 -20.93 -16.83
C ASP A 585 -13.54 -20.54 -17.44
N ALA A 586 -14.43 -19.93 -16.66
CA ALA A 586 -15.71 -19.43 -17.15
C ALA A 586 -15.52 -18.30 -18.17
N VAL A 587 -14.60 -17.37 -17.93
CA VAL A 587 -14.26 -16.30 -18.89
C VAL A 587 -13.76 -16.90 -20.21
N TYR A 588 -12.84 -17.86 -20.16
CA TYR A 588 -12.35 -18.52 -21.37
C TYR A 588 -13.44 -19.32 -22.10
N LEU A 589 -14.32 -19.98 -21.36
CA LEU A 589 -15.44 -20.70 -21.96
C LEU A 589 -16.41 -19.74 -22.66
N VAL A 590 -16.76 -18.61 -22.04
CA VAL A 590 -17.59 -17.58 -22.67
C VAL A 590 -16.95 -17.05 -23.95
N GLU A 591 -15.67 -16.67 -23.91
CA GLU A 591 -14.95 -16.18 -25.11
C GLU A 591 -14.92 -17.25 -26.22
N SER A 592 -14.79 -18.52 -25.86
CA SER A 592 -14.85 -19.64 -26.80
C SER A 592 -16.25 -19.89 -27.38
N LEU A 593 -17.31 -19.73 -26.58
CA LEU A 593 -18.70 -19.93 -27.02
C LEU A 593 -19.14 -18.82 -27.97
N ALA A 594 -18.70 -17.59 -27.72
CA ALA A 594 -19.00 -16.45 -28.58
C ALA A 594 -18.39 -16.59 -29.99
N ASP A 595 -17.36 -17.43 -30.17
CA ASP A 595 -16.73 -17.74 -31.47
C ASP A 595 -16.36 -16.48 -32.28
N GLY A 596 -15.80 -15.49 -31.59
CA GLY A 596 -15.39 -14.20 -32.18
C GLY A 596 -16.54 -13.23 -32.49
N LYS A 597 -17.79 -13.56 -32.16
CA LYS A 597 -18.92 -12.65 -32.25
C LYS A 597 -18.93 -11.65 -31.08
N PRO A 598 -19.43 -10.41 -31.28
CA PRO A 598 -19.64 -9.47 -30.18
C PRO A 598 -20.66 -10.01 -29.16
N TYR A 599 -20.30 -9.94 -27.88
CA TYR A 599 -21.16 -10.39 -26.78
C TYR A 599 -21.06 -9.49 -25.55
N LEU A 600 -22.07 -9.54 -24.70
CA LEU A 600 -22.04 -9.01 -23.34
C LEU A 600 -22.05 -10.14 -22.31
N ALA A 601 -21.41 -9.91 -21.17
CA ALA A 601 -21.52 -10.80 -20.02
C ALA A 601 -22.07 -10.04 -18.81
N LEU A 602 -22.95 -10.69 -18.06
CA LEU A 602 -23.48 -10.23 -16.78
C LEU A 602 -22.90 -11.15 -15.69
N ALA A 603 -21.95 -10.62 -14.92
CA ALA A 603 -21.24 -11.39 -13.91
C ALA A 603 -20.88 -10.56 -12.67
N ASN A 604 -20.50 -11.25 -11.60
CA ASN A 604 -20.06 -10.58 -10.38
C ASN A 604 -18.64 -10.00 -10.50
N GLN A 605 -18.17 -9.38 -9.41
CA GLN A 605 -16.86 -8.73 -9.32
C GLN A 605 -15.67 -9.68 -9.58
N SER A 606 -15.72 -10.93 -9.10
CA SER A 606 -14.59 -11.87 -9.26
C SER A 606 -14.42 -12.30 -10.71
N VAL A 607 -15.53 -12.68 -11.36
CA VAL A 607 -15.53 -13.05 -12.78
C VAL A 607 -15.14 -11.86 -13.66
N SER A 608 -15.61 -10.65 -13.33
CA SER A 608 -15.26 -9.44 -14.08
C SER A 608 -13.78 -9.06 -13.90
N ALA A 609 -13.20 -9.29 -12.73
CA ALA A 609 -11.75 -9.16 -12.50
C ALA A 609 -10.94 -10.18 -13.32
N ALA A 610 -11.42 -11.42 -13.43
CA ALA A 610 -10.81 -12.40 -14.31
C ALA A 610 -10.91 -11.94 -15.77
N ALA A 611 -12.06 -11.46 -16.22
CA ALA A 611 -12.29 -11.02 -17.60
C ALA A 611 -11.31 -9.93 -18.03
N ILE A 612 -11.18 -8.84 -17.26
CA ILE A 612 -10.26 -7.75 -17.60
C ILE A 612 -8.79 -8.19 -17.60
N ASN A 613 -8.42 -9.12 -16.74
CA ASN A 613 -7.05 -9.61 -16.66
C ASN A 613 -6.70 -10.59 -17.79
N GLN A 614 -7.64 -11.45 -18.20
CA GLN A 614 -7.38 -12.46 -19.22
C GLN A 614 -7.64 -11.94 -20.65
N LEU A 615 -8.65 -11.08 -20.83
CA LEU A 615 -9.10 -10.59 -22.13
C LEU A 615 -8.69 -9.13 -22.41
N GLY A 616 -8.19 -8.42 -21.40
CA GLY A 616 -7.77 -7.03 -21.52
C GLY A 616 -8.94 -6.05 -21.64
N PHE A 617 -8.65 -4.88 -22.22
CA PHE A 617 -9.59 -3.77 -22.36
C PHE A 617 -10.36 -3.87 -23.69
N ARG A 618 -11.62 -4.34 -23.66
CA ARG A 618 -12.56 -4.38 -24.79
C ARG A 618 -13.83 -3.62 -24.44
N TYR A 619 -14.25 -2.69 -25.28
CA TYR A 619 -15.36 -1.78 -25.00
C TYR A 619 -16.32 -1.65 -26.19
N PHE A 620 -17.61 -1.45 -25.89
CA PHE A 620 -18.63 -1.02 -26.84
C PHE A 620 -18.99 0.45 -26.55
N GLY A 621 -18.34 1.38 -27.24
CA GLY A 621 -18.33 2.78 -26.81
C GLY A 621 -17.57 2.93 -25.49
N ASP A 622 -18.24 3.42 -24.46
CA ASP A 622 -17.68 3.52 -23.10
C ASP A 622 -18.04 2.31 -22.20
N LEU A 623 -18.83 1.37 -22.72
CA LEU A 623 -19.30 0.20 -21.96
C LEU A 623 -18.28 -0.94 -22.01
N PHE A 624 -17.73 -1.34 -20.85
CA PHE A 624 -16.95 -2.57 -20.75
C PHE A 624 -17.89 -3.77 -20.87
N PHE A 625 -17.51 -4.77 -21.67
CA PHE A 625 -18.35 -5.93 -21.99
C PHE A 625 -18.63 -6.89 -20.81
N TYR A 626 -17.99 -6.67 -19.66
CA TYR A 626 -18.32 -7.26 -18.37
C TYR A 626 -18.68 -6.14 -17.37
N PRO A 627 -19.45 -6.42 -16.31
CA PRO A 627 -19.87 -5.37 -15.39
C PRO A 627 -18.70 -4.82 -14.57
N ILE A 628 -18.66 -3.50 -14.41
CA ILE A 628 -17.75 -2.85 -13.46
C ILE A 628 -18.51 -2.64 -12.14
N PRO A 629 -18.10 -3.33 -11.05
CA PRO A 629 -18.90 -3.50 -9.83
C PRO A 629 -19.01 -2.25 -8.95
N THR A 630 -18.40 -1.13 -9.34
CA THR A 630 -18.41 0.13 -8.57
C THR A 630 -19.50 1.12 -9.03
N GLY A 631 -20.50 0.67 -9.80
CA GLY A 631 -21.68 1.46 -10.16
C GLY A 631 -21.92 1.70 -11.66
N GLY A 632 -21.52 0.77 -12.53
CA GLY A 632 -21.89 0.83 -13.95
C GLY A 632 -23.28 0.26 -14.21
N GLU A 633 -24.00 0.79 -15.20
CA GLU A 633 -25.37 0.37 -15.57
C GLU A 633 -25.48 -1.14 -15.82
N LEU A 634 -24.46 -1.76 -16.43
CA LEU A 634 -24.42 -3.20 -16.66
C LEU A 634 -24.35 -4.04 -15.37
N TYR A 635 -23.79 -3.47 -14.28
CA TYR A 635 -23.79 -4.13 -12.98
C TYR A 635 -25.17 -4.10 -12.34
N ASP A 636 -25.93 -3.01 -12.52
CA ASP A 636 -27.31 -2.95 -12.05
C ASP A 636 -28.18 -3.99 -12.79
N VAL A 637 -28.01 -4.15 -14.11
CA VAL A 637 -28.70 -5.21 -14.87
C VAL A 637 -28.28 -6.62 -14.38
N PHE A 638 -27.01 -6.82 -14.03
CA PHE A 638 -26.58 -8.07 -13.39
C PHE A 638 -27.28 -8.31 -12.04
N LEU A 639 -27.47 -7.26 -11.23
CA LEU A 639 -28.21 -7.39 -9.97
C LEU A 639 -29.69 -7.72 -10.23
N ASP A 640 -30.33 -7.08 -11.20
CA ASP A 640 -31.71 -7.36 -11.59
C ASP A 640 -31.87 -8.81 -12.08
N MET A 641 -30.93 -9.32 -12.89
CA MET A 641 -30.90 -10.72 -13.31
C MET A 641 -30.76 -11.69 -12.12
N ASN A 642 -30.07 -11.31 -11.04
CA ASN A 642 -30.00 -12.13 -9.83
C ASN A 642 -31.29 -12.08 -8.99
N GLU A 643 -32.06 -10.99 -9.07
CA GLU A 643 -33.36 -10.89 -8.40
C GLU A 643 -34.42 -11.71 -9.14
N SER A 644 -34.50 -11.57 -10.47
CA SER A 644 -35.41 -12.29 -11.36
C SER A 644 -34.78 -12.51 -12.75
N PRO A 645 -34.21 -13.69 -13.03
CA PRO A 645 -33.65 -14.01 -14.35
C PRO A 645 -34.75 -14.12 -15.40
N THR A 646 -34.90 -13.11 -16.24
CA THR A 646 -35.90 -13.09 -17.33
C THR A 646 -35.23 -12.71 -18.65
N ARG A 647 -35.85 -13.08 -19.77
CA ARG A 647 -35.33 -12.71 -21.09
C ARG A 647 -35.42 -11.20 -21.28
N GLU A 648 -36.47 -10.57 -20.78
CA GLU A 648 -36.70 -9.13 -20.82
C GLU A 648 -35.56 -8.36 -20.11
N THR A 649 -35.09 -8.86 -18.96
CA THR A 649 -33.94 -8.25 -18.26
C THR A 649 -32.64 -8.45 -19.04
N ALA A 650 -32.46 -9.60 -19.72
CA ALA A 650 -31.32 -9.83 -20.59
C ALA A 650 -31.34 -8.89 -21.82
N GLU A 651 -32.50 -8.67 -22.42
CA GLU A 651 -32.70 -7.72 -23.52
C GLU A 651 -32.39 -6.29 -23.09
N ALA A 652 -32.78 -5.88 -21.88
CA ALA A 652 -32.45 -4.56 -21.34
C ALA A 652 -30.93 -4.29 -21.22
N ALA A 653 -30.09 -5.32 -21.16
CA ALA A 653 -28.64 -5.14 -21.20
C ALA A 653 -28.15 -4.69 -22.59
N LEU A 654 -28.84 -5.11 -23.67
CA LEU A 654 -28.49 -4.71 -25.04
C LEU A 654 -28.80 -3.24 -25.31
N ASP A 655 -29.81 -2.68 -24.66
CA ASP A 655 -30.14 -1.25 -24.74
C ASP A 655 -28.98 -0.34 -24.29
N LEU A 656 -28.06 -0.88 -23.47
CA LEU A 656 -26.86 -0.18 -23.02
C LEU A 656 -25.76 -0.14 -24.09
N VAL A 657 -25.82 -1.04 -25.09
CA VAL A 657 -24.84 -1.10 -26.18
C VAL A 657 -25.22 -0.02 -27.20
N PRO A 658 -24.32 0.93 -27.53
CA PRO A 658 -24.60 1.89 -28.60
C PRO A 658 -24.98 1.16 -29.91
N MET A 659 -25.93 1.70 -30.69
CA MET A 659 -26.59 1.11 -31.89
C MET A 659 -25.69 0.45 -32.97
N HIS A 660 -24.37 0.48 -32.83
CA HIS A 660 -23.39 -0.11 -33.75
C HIS A 660 -22.67 -1.36 -33.21
N GLY A 661 -23.02 -1.86 -32.03
CA GLY A 661 -22.32 -3.00 -31.40
C GLY A 661 -22.59 -4.36 -32.04
N GLY A 662 -23.75 -4.54 -32.70
CA GLY A 662 -24.15 -5.83 -33.29
C GLY A 662 -24.16 -6.99 -32.27
N VAL A 663 -24.29 -6.66 -30.99
CA VAL A 663 -24.26 -7.62 -29.89
C VAL A 663 -25.65 -8.25 -29.80
N ILE A 664 -25.73 -9.53 -30.16
CA ILE A 664 -26.95 -10.34 -30.07
C ILE A 664 -26.79 -11.49 -29.07
N GLN A 665 -25.59 -11.66 -28.51
CA GLN A 665 -25.29 -12.72 -27.55
C GLN A 665 -25.03 -12.12 -26.17
N LEU A 666 -25.75 -12.64 -25.18
CA LEU A 666 -25.55 -12.30 -23.78
C LEU A 666 -25.29 -13.55 -22.95
N TYR A 667 -24.28 -13.49 -22.10
CA TYR A 667 -23.97 -14.53 -21.14
C TYR A 667 -24.26 -14.05 -19.72
N PHE A 668 -25.14 -14.74 -19.00
CA PHE A 668 -25.35 -14.51 -17.57
C PHE A 668 -24.60 -15.55 -16.74
N LEU A 669 -23.74 -15.09 -15.84
CA LEU A 669 -22.84 -15.94 -15.05
C LEU A 669 -23.21 -15.90 -13.58
N VAL A 670 -23.47 -17.06 -12.99
CA VAL A 670 -23.87 -17.22 -11.59
C VAL A 670 -22.92 -18.16 -10.86
N ASN A 671 -22.18 -17.62 -9.91
CA ASN A 671 -21.37 -18.42 -9.01
C ASN A 671 -22.24 -19.13 -7.96
N ASN A 672 -21.86 -20.36 -7.59
CA ASN A 672 -22.61 -21.15 -6.60
C ASN A 672 -22.60 -20.56 -5.17
N TYR A 673 -21.65 -19.67 -4.88
CA TYR A 673 -21.55 -18.98 -3.59
C TYR A 673 -22.42 -17.72 -3.52
N TRP A 674 -23.05 -17.30 -4.64
CA TRP A 674 -23.91 -16.14 -4.66
C TRP A 674 -25.16 -16.39 -3.80
N TRP A 675 -25.71 -15.33 -3.22
CA TRP A 675 -26.90 -15.43 -2.40
C TRP A 675 -28.07 -15.96 -3.25
N GLN A 676 -28.74 -17.00 -2.77
CA GLN A 676 -29.82 -17.71 -3.49
C GLN A 676 -29.41 -18.31 -4.85
N ALA A 677 -28.13 -18.59 -5.09
CA ALA A 677 -27.66 -19.20 -6.34
C ALA A 677 -28.51 -20.40 -6.83
N PRO A 678 -28.94 -21.37 -5.99
CA PRO A 678 -29.79 -22.46 -6.47
C PRO A 678 -31.11 -22.01 -7.11
N ARG A 679 -31.77 -20.98 -6.54
CA ARG A 679 -33.01 -20.42 -7.09
C ARG A 679 -32.73 -19.73 -8.44
N ILE A 680 -31.67 -18.93 -8.47
CA ILE A 680 -31.28 -18.15 -9.65
C ILE A 680 -30.94 -19.10 -10.80
N ILE A 681 -30.12 -20.12 -10.53
CA ILE A 681 -29.71 -21.13 -11.51
C ILE A 681 -30.92 -21.85 -12.10
N GLU A 682 -31.83 -22.37 -11.27
CA GLU A 682 -32.98 -23.11 -11.78
C GLU A 682 -33.95 -22.21 -12.56
N THR A 683 -34.08 -20.94 -12.17
CA THR A 683 -34.90 -19.98 -12.91
C THR A 683 -34.25 -19.64 -14.26
N ALA A 684 -32.95 -19.33 -14.28
CA ALA A 684 -32.21 -19.00 -15.50
C ALA A 684 -32.19 -20.15 -16.53
N LYS A 685 -32.15 -21.41 -16.07
CA LYS A 685 -32.29 -22.59 -16.97
C LYS A 685 -33.59 -22.62 -17.76
N SER A 686 -34.66 -22.01 -17.23
CA SER A 686 -35.97 -21.98 -17.90
C SER A 686 -36.14 -20.84 -18.90
N THR A 687 -35.24 -19.85 -18.87
CA THR A 687 -35.35 -18.61 -19.67
C THR A 687 -34.23 -18.47 -20.71
N ALA A 688 -33.06 -19.07 -20.44
CA ALA A 688 -31.91 -19.11 -21.35
C ALA A 688 -32.09 -20.10 -22.51
N ASP A 689 -31.37 -19.86 -23.61
CA ASP A 689 -31.35 -20.71 -24.80
C ASP A 689 -30.45 -21.94 -24.62
N ASP A 690 -29.33 -21.77 -23.92
CA ASP A 690 -28.45 -22.86 -23.50
C ASP A 690 -27.78 -22.55 -22.15
N TRP A 691 -27.22 -23.58 -21.51
CA TRP A 691 -26.44 -23.40 -20.30
C TRP A 691 -25.30 -24.41 -20.15
N ARG A 692 -24.26 -23.99 -19.44
CA ARG A 692 -23.09 -24.81 -19.07
C ARG A 692 -22.73 -24.56 -17.61
N SER A 693 -21.94 -25.47 -17.04
CA SER A 693 -21.33 -25.28 -15.73
C SER A 693 -19.81 -25.51 -15.81
N VAL A 694 -19.08 -24.77 -14.99
CA VAL A 694 -17.61 -24.77 -14.92
C VAL A 694 -17.17 -25.05 -13.49
N GLY A 695 -16.05 -25.77 -13.36
CA GLY A 695 -15.49 -26.19 -12.09
C GLY A 695 -16.18 -27.43 -11.49
N GLU A 696 -15.46 -28.14 -10.62
CA GLU A 696 -15.99 -29.34 -9.96
C GLU A 696 -17.25 -29.00 -9.14
N GLY A 697 -18.35 -29.71 -9.41
CA GLY A 697 -19.63 -29.49 -8.74
C GLY A 697 -20.39 -28.24 -9.19
N GLY A 698 -20.02 -27.62 -10.32
CA GLY A 698 -20.67 -26.43 -10.85
C GLY A 698 -20.39 -25.20 -9.98
N GLN A 699 -19.14 -24.73 -10.00
CA GLN A 699 -18.72 -23.54 -9.26
C GLN A 699 -19.22 -22.25 -9.91
N VAL A 700 -19.28 -22.23 -11.25
CA VAL A 700 -19.88 -21.16 -12.05
C VAL A 700 -20.85 -21.76 -13.05
N TYR A 701 -22.05 -21.20 -13.16
CA TYR A 701 -23.03 -21.53 -14.18
C TYR A 701 -23.10 -20.40 -15.20
N ILE A 702 -23.17 -20.75 -16.47
CA ILE A 702 -23.18 -19.82 -17.60
C ILE A 702 -24.47 -20.08 -18.37
N PHE A 703 -25.25 -19.04 -18.60
CA PHE A 703 -26.52 -19.06 -19.31
C PHE A 703 -26.39 -18.20 -20.56
N GLU A 704 -26.67 -18.77 -21.72
CA GLU A 704 -26.60 -18.11 -23.02
C GLU A 704 -27.99 -17.63 -23.44
N TYR A 705 -28.05 -16.37 -23.88
CA TYR A 705 -29.23 -15.75 -24.47
C TYR A 705 -28.85 -15.27 -25.87
N ASP A 706 -29.47 -15.88 -26.88
CA ASP A 706 -29.44 -15.40 -28.26
C ASP A 706 -30.65 -14.47 -28.44
N LEU A 707 -30.37 -13.18 -28.59
CA LEU A 707 -31.36 -12.12 -28.61
C LEU A 707 -31.57 -11.62 -30.04
N GLU A 708 -32.81 -11.26 -30.37
CA GLU A 708 -33.10 -10.64 -31.67
C GLU A 708 -32.55 -9.20 -31.70
N PRO A 709 -32.03 -8.73 -32.86
CA PRO A 709 -31.41 -7.42 -33.00
C PRO A 709 -32.38 -6.23 -32.93
#